data_AF-A0A8A1LF10-F1
#
_entry.id   AF-A0A8A1LF10-F1
#
_cell.length_a   1.000
_cell.length_b   1.000
_cell.length_c   1.000
_cell.angle_alpha   90.00
_cell.angle_beta   90.00
_cell.angle_gamma   90.00
#
_symmetry.space_group_name_H-M   'P 1'
#
loop_
_entity.id
_entity.type
_entity.pdbx_description
1 polymer ?
#
loop_
_entity_poly.entity_id
_entity_poly.type
_entity_poly.pdbx_seq_one_letter_code
_entity_poly.pdbx_strand_id
1 'polypeptide(L)'
;MSVLAIVKRAIKLRKSVTSWFLGQGDSTNNERHAHFITVLEQICETLEWKTNQPSKRDAQQPPPTSEAQSDVSDADRFLNKFAVLTVEEPQDTAAQTQSTPAESKKIVNVTVVEEDDNEAVNSYLSPLFFKTFCLLRDLNNMRTFISMTWSEYRDNKIDLMNAAVVTDSALQLARDLVQEVEADWRTPLTGRKDNVQNIVYNLAVLTRGIPSTPSTEIGLPYNKNMADVADWCYVPTKVLLESFADVLPSNPLPVFKKGYFGTYNPKADRERLSLGQKFNEDKIILLSILPEFCLVDTFKIQMPTEDAITRSLTEFSKTKRVTLWLCFASQIFLDVHHIMRHSTLGAFEDLRMSGLRIQKTIDEYRQLSKTHPQPKFWPKVRDEEIENIGLAVKSWIIQDLFQDLRALPEFDRVGSPPEKHALFSQHSILCGLILFNLNSRMQVIGQQLVTQWYDVQQLAFLHNLVINSPTHKDLKWPDMDAFIKIHGESHIFIGSRPKNPSESLNRLELATGISSTTNFARDSRNKRSHKPNGKNPRVLKPTTDVANLFFAQYAGDPDENSGILNVDRILDELSQKSKLESSNKELQKANPELIIARKWSNTHNIDTLQLLAFLKSKLFEEEPILMYNYFGMHKRSVELLRLIRDKEHHKFVQYFTSAYMPDESFISNIVILIHHVAQGSAQSARAMGLTSGNVGLGSRIVTSAGDVMREYLKKNGDVACKELRVFCKNKKPIQDDVAYDKSKSDELVYSWLNLEDILGPKGVASIMTGIPIA
;
A
#
# COMPACT_ATOMS: atom_id res chain seq x y z
N MET A 1 -20.34 21.75 0.16
CA MET A 1 -20.94 21.22 1.40
C MET A 1 -21.39 22.42 2.24
N SER A 2 -22.55 22.39 2.91
CA SER A 2 -23.07 23.58 3.61
C SER A 2 -22.35 23.79 4.96
N VAL A 3 -21.91 25.02 5.26
CA VAL A 3 -21.33 25.45 6.56
C VAL A 3 -22.17 24.96 7.74
N LEU A 4 -23.46 24.83 7.53
CA LEU A 4 -24.42 24.44 8.53
C LEU A 4 -24.28 22.97 8.97
N ALA A 5 -23.90 22.07 8.06
CA ALA A 5 -23.60 20.68 8.40
C ALA A 5 -22.38 20.58 9.33
N ILE A 6 -21.37 21.42 9.10
CA ILE A 6 -20.14 21.50 9.92
C ILE A 6 -20.49 21.98 11.33
N VAL A 7 -21.29 23.04 11.45
CA VAL A 7 -21.73 23.59 12.75
C VAL A 7 -22.54 22.55 13.54
N LYS A 8 -23.53 21.90 12.93
CA LYS A 8 -24.33 20.84 13.59
C LYS A 8 -23.47 19.71 14.12
N ARG A 9 -22.42 19.36 13.38
CA ARG A 9 -21.50 18.29 13.78
C ARG A 9 -20.55 18.72 14.90
N ALA A 10 -20.01 19.93 14.86
CA ALA A 10 -19.21 20.48 15.96
C ALA A 10 -20.02 20.53 17.27
N ILE A 11 -21.31 20.89 17.17
CA ILE A 11 -22.26 20.82 18.28
C ILE A 11 -22.42 19.38 18.77
N LYS A 12 -22.64 18.40 17.87
CA LYS A 12 -22.74 16.97 18.24
C LYS A 12 -21.48 16.48 18.97
N LEU A 13 -20.30 16.81 18.47
CA LEU A 13 -19.02 16.46 19.09
C LEU A 13 -18.89 17.06 20.49
N ARG A 14 -19.20 18.36 20.64
CA ARG A 14 -19.18 19.03 21.95
C ARG A 14 -20.20 18.43 22.90
N LYS A 15 -21.41 18.07 22.43
CA LYS A 15 -22.40 17.33 23.23
C LYS A 15 -21.89 15.97 23.69
N SER A 16 -21.22 15.22 22.83
CA SER A 16 -20.62 13.93 23.21
C SER A 16 -19.52 14.12 24.26
N VAL A 17 -18.65 15.11 24.11
CA VAL A 17 -17.60 15.45 25.08
C VAL A 17 -18.23 15.87 26.42
N THR A 18 -19.23 16.75 26.40
CA THR A 18 -19.98 17.14 27.59
C THR A 18 -20.68 15.94 28.23
N SER A 19 -21.34 15.07 27.46
CA SER A 19 -21.96 13.86 28.01
C SER A 19 -20.93 12.89 28.60
N TRP A 20 -19.73 12.81 28.03
CA TRP A 20 -18.68 11.88 28.43
C TRP A 20 -17.88 12.38 29.65
N PHE A 21 -17.52 13.67 29.69
CA PHE A 21 -16.75 14.30 30.78
C PHE A 21 -17.63 14.90 31.89
N LEU A 22 -18.78 15.48 31.55
CA LEU A 22 -19.56 16.35 32.44
C LEU A 22 -20.87 15.71 32.92
N GLY A 23 -21.14 14.47 32.52
CA GLY A 23 -22.42 13.80 32.81
C GLY A 23 -22.74 13.62 34.31
N GLN A 24 -21.77 13.67 35.23
CA GLN A 24 -22.00 13.34 36.65
C GLN A 24 -21.12 14.08 37.69
N GLY A 25 -20.48 15.21 37.35
CA GLY A 25 -19.69 16.01 38.33
C GLY A 25 -19.69 17.52 38.05
N ASP A 26 -19.81 18.30 39.13
CA ASP A 26 -19.84 19.78 39.33
C ASP A 26 -20.80 20.65 38.48
N SER A 27 -21.86 21.14 39.14
CA SER A 27 -23.03 21.80 38.52
C SER A 27 -22.74 23.10 37.76
N THR A 28 -21.75 23.89 38.17
CA THR A 28 -21.55 25.27 37.67
C THR A 28 -20.81 25.34 36.32
N ASN A 29 -19.82 24.49 36.09
CA ASN A 29 -19.15 24.38 34.78
C ASN A 29 -20.03 23.67 33.75
N ASN A 30 -20.88 22.74 34.19
CA ASN A 30 -21.82 22.02 33.34
C ASN A 30 -22.88 22.97 32.76
N GLU A 31 -23.37 23.91 33.57
CA GLU A 31 -24.30 24.95 33.14
C GLU A 31 -23.69 25.86 32.05
N ARG A 32 -22.41 26.22 32.16
CA ARG A 32 -21.73 27.05 31.15
C ARG A 32 -21.49 26.32 29.83
N HIS A 33 -21.08 25.05 29.87
CA HIS A 33 -20.92 24.23 28.66
C HIS A 33 -22.26 23.94 27.99
N ALA A 34 -23.29 23.61 28.77
CA ALA A 34 -24.66 23.46 28.28
C ALA A 34 -25.18 24.77 27.68
N HIS A 35 -24.91 25.92 28.31
CA HIS A 35 -25.27 27.24 27.80
C HIS A 35 -24.56 27.53 26.47
N PHE A 36 -23.24 27.31 26.37
CA PHE A 36 -22.50 27.54 25.12
C PHE A 36 -22.99 26.63 23.97
N ILE A 37 -23.30 25.36 24.27
CA ILE A 37 -23.90 24.44 23.30
C ILE A 37 -25.28 24.94 22.88
N THR A 38 -26.11 25.39 23.83
CA THR A 38 -27.45 25.94 23.54
C THR A 38 -27.37 27.18 22.66
N VAL A 39 -26.42 28.09 22.92
CA VAL A 39 -26.17 29.27 22.09
C VAL A 39 -25.74 28.87 20.68
N LEU A 40 -24.85 27.89 20.53
CA LEU A 40 -24.45 27.38 19.20
C LEU A 40 -25.62 26.75 18.44
N GLU A 41 -26.52 26.05 19.14
CA GLU A 41 -27.74 25.49 18.55
C GLU A 41 -28.69 26.58 18.08
N GLN A 42 -28.91 27.62 18.89
CA GLN A 42 -29.73 28.78 18.52
C GLN A 42 -29.14 29.53 17.31
N ILE A 43 -27.82 29.67 17.24
CA ILE A 43 -27.13 30.24 16.07
C ILE A 43 -27.35 29.36 14.84
N CYS A 44 -27.26 28.03 15.00
CA CYS A 44 -27.46 27.09 13.91
C CYS A 44 -28.90 27.13 13.39
N GLU A 45 -29.90 27.13 14.27
CA GLU A 45 -31.32 27.26 13.94
C GLU A 45 -31.62 28.59 13.23
N THR A 46 -31.02 29.69 13.69
CA THR A 46 -31.16 31.00 13.05
C THR A 46 -30.57 31.02 11.63
N LEU A 47 -29.41 30.37 11.44
CA LEU A 47 -28.78 30.23 10.13
C LEU A 47 -29.60 29.32 9.21
N GLU A 48 -30.21 28.25 9.72
CA GLU A 48 -31.09 27.38 8.93
C GLU A 48 -32.32 28.13 8.46
N TRP A 49 -32.93 28.89 9.36
CA TRP A 49 -34.10 29.69 9.07
C TRP A 49 -33.82 30.74 7.99
N LYS A 50 -32.68 31.44 8.07
CA LYS A 50 -32.29 32.44 7.05
C LYS A 50 -31.94 31.82 5.70
N THR A 51 -31.36 30.62 5.68
CA THR A 51 -30.96 29.94 4.43
C THR A 51 -32.18 29.33 3.70
N ASN A 52 -33.25 29.02 4.43
CA ASN A 52 -34.48 28.41 3.89
C ASN A 52 -35.58 29.43 3.51
N GLN A 53 -35.34 30.75 3.62
CA GLN A 53 -36.30 31.74 3.14
C GLN A 53 -36.29 31.84 1.60
N PRO A 54 -37.44 31.67 0.92
CA PRO A 54 -37.53 31.91 -0.51
C PRO A 54 -37.36 33.40 -0.79
N SER A 55 -36.35 33.76 -1.59
CA SER A 55 -36.10 35.13 -2.03
C SER A 55 -37.27 35.63 -2.86
N LYS A 56 -38.09 36.52 -2.30
CA LYS A 56 -39.08 37.29 -3.06
C LYS A 56 -38.34 38.16 -4.08
N ARG A 57 -38.43 37.80 -5.35
CA ARG A 57 -38.14 38.66 -6.49
C ARG A 57 -39.39 39.54 -6.71
N ASP A 58 -39.30 40.82 -6.39
CA ASP A 58 -40.17 41.80 -7.02
C ASP A 58 -39.38 42.51 -8.13
N ALA A 59 -39.98 42.47 -9.31
CA ALA A 59 -39.46 42.96 -10.57
C ALA A 59 -39.79 44.44 -10.73
N GLN A 60 -38.80 45.24 -11.18
CA GLN A 60 -39.04 46.34 -12.12
C GLN A 60 -37.77 46.63 -12.92
N GLN A 61 -37.96 46.80 -14.23
CA GLN A 61 -36.96 46.92 -15.30
C GLN A 61 -36.22 48.28 -15.32
N PRO A 62 -35.03 48.37 -15.95
CA PRO A 62 -34.20 49.59 -16.16
C PRO A 62 -34.68 50.40 -17.39
N PRO A 63 -34.20 51.63 -17.75
CA PRO A 63 -32.78 52.13 -17.74
C PRO A 63 -32.63 53.69 -17.58
N PRO A 64 -31.56 54.38 -18.07
CA PRO A 64 -30.15 54.34 -17.67
C PRO A 64 -29.57 55.75 -17.29
N THR A 65 -28.26 55.73 -16.99
CA THR A 65 -27.21 56.77 -17.15
C THR A 65 -26.70 57.56 -15.93
N SER A 66 -25.39 57.33 -15.71
CA SER A 66 -24.32 58.24 -15.25
C SER A 66 -24.10 58.51 -13.76
N GLU A 67 -23.02 57.88 -13.29
CA GLU A 67 -21.91 58.44 -12.51
C GLU A 67 -22.22 59.20 -11.20
N ALA A 68 -21.98 58.53 -10.07
CA ALA A 68 -21.01 59.00 -9.06
C ALA A 68 -20.79 57.96 -7.94
N GLN A 69 -19.51 57.62 -7.75
CA GLN A 69 -18.83 57.25 -6.51
C GLN A 69 -19.20 55.94 -5.78
N SER A 70 -18.28 55.01 -5.93
CA SER A 70 -18.11 53.73 -5.25
C SER A 70 -17.65 53.90 -3.80
N ASP A 71 -18.41 53.36 -2.86
CA ASP A 71 -17.91 52.94 -1.54
C ASP A 71 -18.69 51.70 -1.07
N VAL A 72 -18.45 50.57 -1.74
CA VAL A 72 -18.85 49.24 -1.24
C VAL A 72 -17.78 48.24 -1.68
N SER A 73 -16.66 48.16 -0.96
CA SER A 73 -15.63 47.12 -1.17
C SER A 73 -15.38 46.22 0.06
N ASP A 74 -16.09 46.41 1.17
CA ASP A 74 -15.82 45.64 2.39
C ASP A 74 -16.69 44.38 2.58
N ALA A 75 -17.83 44.24 1.91
CA ALA A 75 -18.69 43.06 2.09
C ALA A 75 -18.14 41.80 1.37
N ASP A 76 -17.53 41.96 0.19
CA ASP A 76 -17.00 40.84 -0.60
C ASP A 76 -15.64 40.31 -0.08
N ARG A 77 -14.97 41.05 0.81
CA ARG A 77 -13.70 40.62 1.41
C ARG A 77 -13.87 39.63 2.57
N PHE A 78 -15.06 39.54 3.17
CA PHE A 78 -15.34 38.62 4.29
C PHE A 78 -15.86 37.23 3.87
N LEU A 79 -16.44 37.09 2.68
CA LEU A 79 -16.93 35.78 2.20
C LEU A 79 -15.78 34.82 1.81
N ASN A 80 -14.59 35.34 1.52
CA ASN A 80 -13.44 34.55 1.08
C ASN A 80 -12.47 34.13 2.21
N LYS A 81 -12.63 34.62 3.45
CA LYS A 81 -11.71 34.29 4.56
C LYS A 81 -12.05 32.99 5.28
N PHE A 82 -13.29 32.50 5.17
CA PHE A 82 -13.71 31.23 5.78
C PHE A 82 -13.62 30.03 4.84
N ALA A 83 -13.38 30.25 3.54
CA ALA A 83 -13.11 29.18 2.59
C ALA A 83 -11.81 28.41 2.90
N VAL A 84 -10.94 28.98 3.73
CA VAL A 84 -9.62 28.43 4.11
C VAL A 84 -9.67 27.57 5.38
N LEU A 85 -10.75 27.61 6.17
CA LEU A 85 -10.91 26.81 7.38
C LEU A 85 -11.80 25.59 7.07
N THR A 86 -11.19 24.41 6.89
CA THR A 86 -11.94 23.16 6.68
C THR A 86 -11.63 22.17 7.81
N VAL A 87 -12.71 21.61 8.39
CA VAL A 87 -12.69 20.68 9.53
C VAL A 87 -13.02 19.27 9.01
N GLU A 88 -12.21 18.27 9.36
CA GLU A 88 -12.28 16.86 8.93
C GLU A 88 -13.57 16.14 9.38
N GLU A 89 -14.11 15.20 8.59
CA GLU A 89 -15.41 14.51 8.81
C GLU A 89 -15.37 12.96 8.95
N PRO A 90 -15.84 12.35 10.06
CA PRO A 90 -16.33 10.98 10.12
C PRO A 90 -17.84 10.89 9.85
N GLN A 91 -18.25 9.77 9.26
CA GLN A 91 -19.61 9.51 8.76
C GLN A 91 -20.54 8.97 9.85
N ASP A 92 -21.79 9.45 9.87
CA ASP A 92 -22.93 8.78 10.49
C ASP A 92 -24.12 8.76 9.52
N THR A 93 -24.67 7.56 9.32
CA THR A 93 -25.81 7.24 8.46
C THR A 93 -27.10 7.33 9.28
N ALA A 94 -27.96 8.32 9.06
CA ALA A 94 -29.37 8.25 9.49
C ALA A 94 -30.27 9.27 8.76
N ALA A 95 -31.47 8.81 8.39
CA ALA A 95 -32.46 9.51 7.59
C ALA A 95 -33.45 10.35 8.43
N GLN A 96 -33.87 11.49 7.83
CA GLN A 96 -35.16 12.22 7.89
C GLN A 96 -35.83 12.47 9.27
N THR A 97 -36.32 13.68 9.58
CA THR A 97 -37.65 14.15 9.14
C THR A 97 -37.87 15.65 9.42
N GLN A 98 -38.76 16.29 8.63
CA GLN A 98 -39.17 17.69 8.73
C GLN A 98 -40.27 17.92 9.77
N SER A 99 -40.28 19.10 10.41
CA SER A 99 -41.50 19.73 10.92
C SER A 99 -41.37 21.26 11.06
N THR A 100 -42.50 21.93 10.86
CA THR A 100 -42.81 23.35 10.58
C THR A 100 -42.68 24.33 11.77
N PRO A 101 -42.64 25.68 11.56
CA PRO A 101 -42.22 26.66 12.56
C PRO A 101 -43.34 27.54 13.17
N ALA A 102 -43.14 27.98 14.41
CA ALA A 102 -43.71 29.19 15.07
C ALA A 102 -42.97 29.36 16.43
N GLU A 103 -42.63 30.50 17.01
CA GLU A 103 -42.84 31.93 16.77
C GLU A 103 -41.74 32.70 17.55
N SER A 104 -41.41 33.90 17.09
CA SER A 104 -40.35 34.82 17.54
C SER A 104 -40.21 35.07 19.05
N LYS A 105 -38.98 35.25 19.55
CA LYS A 105 -38.68 36.11 20.73
C LYS A 105 -37.26 36.71 20.70
N LYS A 106 -37.18 37.93 21.25
CA LYS A 106 -36.15 38.99 21.10
C LYS A 106 -34.77 38.65 21.68
N ILE A 107 -33.73 39.16 21.01
CA ILE A 107 -32.32 39.18 21.43
C ILE A 107 -32.14 40.13 22.63
N VAL A 108 -31.54 39.63 23.72
CA VAL A 108 -31.04 40.43 24.86
C VAL A 108 -29.52 40.52 24.72
N ASN A 109 -28.99 41.74 24.67
CA ASN A 109 -27.54 41.98 24.72
C ASN A 109 -27.04 41.76 26.15
N VAL A 110 -26.06 40.85 26.33
CA VAL A 110 -25.38 40.62 27.61
C VAL A 110 -23.98 41.23 27.53
N THR A 111 -23.72 42.18 28.41
CA THR A 111 -22.40 42.75 28.71
C THR A 111 -21.60 41.77 29.57
N VAL A 112 -20.41 41.39 29.10
CA VAL A 112 -19.46 40.52 29.83
C VAL A 112 -18.71 41.38 30.86
N VAL A 113 -18.73 40.95 32.13
CA VAL A 113 -17.92 41.51 33.23
C VAL A 113 -16.61 40.71 33.32
N GLU A 114 -15.52 41.42 33.64
CA GLU A 114 -14.13 40.96 33.66
C GLU A 114 -13.89 39.73 34.56
N GLU A 115 -13.06 38.80 34.07
CA GLU A 115 -12.74 37.47 34.63
C GLU A 115 -11.65 37.52 35.72
N ASP A 116 -11.79 36.66 36.73
CA ASP A 116 -10.84 36.42 37.83
C ASP A 116 -9.72 35.44 37.39
N ASP A 117 -8.49 35.58 37.90
CA ASP A 117 -7.28 34.91 37.39
C ASP A 117 -7.32 33.35 37.48
N ASN A 118 -8.17 32.77 38.32
CA ASN A 118 -8.39 31.32 38.40
C ASN A 118 -9.33 30.77 37.30
N GLU A 119 -10.06 31.64 36.61
CA GLU A 119 -11.05 31.30 35.60
C GLU A 119 -10.41 31.05 34.23
N ALA A 120 -9.30 31.75 33.93
CA ALA A 120 -8.53 31.61 32.69
C ALA A 120 -7.92 30.21 32.50
N VAL A 121 -7.47 29.57 33.60
CA VAL A 121 -6.88 28.22 33.57
C VAL A 121 -7.93 27.16 33.24
N ASN A 122 -9.12 27.25 33.83
CA ASN A 122 -10.24 26.35 33.53
C ASN A 122 -10.77 26.53 32.09
N SER A 123 -10.77 27.78 31.60
CA SER A 123 -11.15 28.11 30.22
C SER A 123 -10.20 27.52 29.18
N TYR A 124 -8.88 27.47 29.46
CA TYR A 124 -7.86 26.91 28.55
C TYR A 124 -7.74 25.38 28.60
N LEU A 125 -7.99 24.76 29.76
CA LEU A 125 -7.99 23.31 29.91
C LEU A 125 -9.13 22.64 29.12
N SER A 126 -10.29 23.29 29.00
CA SER A 126 -11.44 22.77 28.24
C SER A 126 -11.13 22.49 26.75
N PRO A 127 -10.53 23.42 25.98
CA PRO A 127 -10.04 23.17 24.62
C PRO A 127 -9.04 22.02 24.52
N LEU A 128 -8.10 21.89 25.47
CA LEU A 128 -7.13 20.80 25.48
C LEU A 128 -7.82 19.44 25.68
N PHE A 129 -8.79 19.35 26.61
CA PHE A 129 -9.59 18.14 26.79
C PHE A 129 -10.40 17.80 25.55
N PHE A 130 -11.02 18.79 24.91
CA PHE A 130 -11.74 18.59 23.66
C PHE A 130 -10.81 18.06 22.56
N LYS A 131 -9.62 18.66 22.39
CA LYS A 131 -8.62 18.21 21.41
C LYS A 131 -8.15 16.78 21.69
N THR A 132 -7.86 16.45 22.95
CA THR A 132 -7.48 15.10 23.36
C THR A 132 -8.61 14.08 23.14
N PHE A 133 -9.86 14.46 23.39
CA PHE A 133 -11.00 13.58 23.10
C PHE A 133 -11.12 13.31 21.60
N CYS A 134 -10.99 14.34 20.75
CA CYS A 134 -10.97 14.17 19.31
C CYS A 134 -9.85 13.23 18.88
N LEU A 135 -8.62 13.44 19.38
CA LEU A 135 -7.49 12.55 19.12
C LEU A 135 -7.82 11.09 19.49
N LEU A 136 -8.29 10.81 20.70
CA LEU A 136 -8.61 9.44 21.12
C LEU A 136 -9.73 8.83 20.27
N ARG A 137 -10.71 9.63 19.84
CA ARG A 137 -11.74 9.21 18.91
C ARG A 137 -11.16 8.86 17.54
N ASP A 138 -10.26 9.67 17.01
CA ASP A 138 -9.63 9.43 15.71
C ASP A 138 -8.72 8.20 15.75
N LEU A 139 -7.96 8.00 16.83
CA LEU A 139 -7.19 6.78 17.06
C LEU A 139 -8.09 5.54 17.12
N ASN A 140 -9.26 5.62 17.78
CA ASN A 140 -10.21 4.51 17.81
C ASN A 140 -10.84 4.23 16.43
N ASN A 141 -11.11 5.28 15.64
CA ASN A 141 -11.59 5.13 14.27
C ASN A 141 -10.52 4.43 13.40
N MET A 142 -9.25 4.80 13.53
CA MET A 142 -8.14 4.12 12.85
C MET A 142 -7.99 2.68 13.32
N ARG A 143 -8.06 2.40 14.63
CA ARG A 143 -8.06 1.05 15.22
C ARG A 143 -9.15 0.17 14.62
N THR A 144 -10.35 0.73 14.46
CA THR A 144 -11.50 0.05 13.83
C THR A 144 -11.23 -0.26 12.36
N PHE A 145 -10.72 0.73 11.61
CA PHE A 145 -10.39 0.55 10.19
C PHE A 145 -9.27 -0.48 9.97
N ILE A 146 -8.23 -0.48 10.81
CA ILE A 146 -7.16 -1.47 10.79
C ILE A 146 -7.73 -2.86 11.11
N SER A 147 -8.61 -2.96 12.11
CA SER A 147 -9.26 -4.23 12.46
C SER A 147 -10.08 -4.81 11.30
N MET A 148 -10.80 -3.96 10.56
CA MET A 148 -11.50 -4.36 9.33
C MET A 148 -10.52 -4.82 8.25
N THR A 149 -9.42 -4.11 8.06
CA THR A 149 -8.39 -4.43 7.06
C THR A 149 -7.74 -5.80 7.34
N TRP A 150 -7.37 -6.09 8.60
CA TRP A 150 -6.82 -7.40 8.96
C TRP A 150 -7.87 -8.51 8.92
N SER A 151 -9.14 -8.20 9.18
CA SER A 151 -10.24 -9.15 8.96
C SER A 151 -10.42 -9.48 7.48
N GLU A 152 -10.27 -8.50 6.58
CA GLU A 152 -10.29 -8.72 5.14
C GLU A 152 -9.11 -9.60 4.68
N TYR A 153 -7.92 -9.41 5.24
CA TYR A 153 -6.77 -10.29 4.97
C TYR A 153 -7.02 -11.72 5.46
N ARG A 154 -7.45 -11.89 6.72
CA ARG A 154 -7.83 -13.20 7.29
C ARG A 154 -8.87 -13.92 6.42
N ASP A 155 -9.84 -13.16 5.88
CA ASP A 155 -10.89 -13.68 5.00
C ASP A 155 -10.44 -13.88 3.54
N ASN A 156 -9.13 -13.74 3.24
CA ASN A 156 -8.53 -13.85 1.90
C ASN A 156 -9.05 -12.84 0.86
N LYS A 157 -9.51 -11.66 1.27
CA LYS A 157 -10.03 -10.60 0.37
C LYS A 157 -8.93 -9.66 -0.12
N ILE A 158 -7.92 -9.41 0.71
CA ILE A 158 -6.73 -8.62 0.38
C ILE A 158 -5.48 -9.43 0.70
N ASP A 159 -4.33 -9.01 0.19
CA ASP A 159 -3.04 -9.62 0.47
C ASP A 159 -2.35 -9.03 1.71
N LEU A 160 -1.33 -9.73 2.19
CA LEU A 160 -0.60 -9.36 3.40
C LEU A 160 0.16 -8.03 3.24
N MET A 161 0.70 -7.73 2.05
CA MET A 161 1.45 -6.49 1.81
C MET A 161 0.52 -5.30 1.95
N ASN A 162 -0.68 -5.38 1.36
CA ASN A 162 -1.70 -4.35 1.47
C ASN A 162 -2.08 -4.07 2.93
N ALA A 163 -2.43 -5.11 3.70
CA ALA A 163 -2.79 -4.94 5.11
C ALA A 163 -1.67 -4.30 5.93
N ALA A 164 -0.41 -4.70 5.69
CA ALA A 164 0.74 -4.17 6.41
C ALA A 164 1.06 -2.71 6.04
N VAL A 165 1.14 -2.36 4.75
CA VAL A 165 1.43 -0.98 4.30
C VAL A 165 0.35 0.00 4.76
N VAL A 166 -0.92 -0.40 4.69
CA VAL A 166 -2.04 0.44 5.18
C VAL A 166 -1.96 0.63 6.70
N THR A 167 -1.63 -0.42 7.45
CA THR A 167 -1.46 -0.33 8.90
C THR A 167 -0.29 0.56 9.28
N ASP A 168 0.86 0.40 8.64
CA ASP A 168 2.05 1.21 8.91
C ASP A 168 1.82 2.69 8.54
N SER A 169 1.11 2.96 7.44
CA SER A 169 0.67 4.31 7.05
C SER A 169 -0.24 4.93 8.10
N ALA A 170 -1.22 4.18 8.61
CA ALA A 170 -2.12 4.64 9.67
C ALA A 170 -1.36 4.95 10.98
N LEU A 171 -0.38 4.11 11.34
CA LEU A 171 0.46 4.31 12.52
C LEU A 171 1.35 5.56 12.38
N GLN A 172 1.85 5.85 11.19
CA GLN A 172 2.60 7.09 10.90
C GLN A 172 1.71 8.33 11.03
N LEU A 173 0.52 8.33 10.41
CA LEU A 173 -0.44 9.44 10.56
C LEU A 173 -0.88 9.65 12.02
N ALA A 174 -1.12 8.57 12.75
CA ALA A 174 -1.42 8.63 14.18
C ALA A 174 -0.28 9.23 15.00
N ARG A 175 0.98 9.09 14.56
CA ARG A 175 2.15 9.66 15.24
C ARG A 175 2.10 11.17 15.23
N ASP A 176 1.84 11.74 14.07
CA ASP A 176 1.81 13.19 13.89
C ASP A 176 0.66 13.81 14.71
N LEU A 177 -0.53 13.19 14.68
CA LEU A 177 -1.68 13.60 15.48
C LEU A 177 -1.40 13.56 16.99
N VAL A 178 -0.75 12.48 17.47
CA VAL A 178 -0.41 12.36 18.90
C VAL A 178 0.65 13.40 19.30
N GLN A 179 1.68 13.60 18.47
CA GLN A 179 2.74 14.56 18.74
C GLN A 179 2.21 15.99 18.81
N GLU A 180 1.28 16.37 17.93
CA GLU A 180 0.63 17.68 17.95
C GLU A 180 -0.08 17.93 19.28
N VAL A 181 -0.88 16.97 19.74
CA VAL A 181 -1.61 17.10 21.03
C VAL A 181 -0.65 17.08 22.21
N GLU A 182 0.32 16.17 22.23
CA GLU A 182 1.30 16.12 23.33
C GLU A 182 2.14 17.41 23.42
N ALA A 183 2.41 18.08 22.29
CA ALA A 183 3.11 19.37 22.28
C ALA A 183 2.30 20.47 22.98
N ASP A 184 0.99 20.55 22.72
CA ASP A 184 0.10 21.52 23.38
C ASP A 184 0.06 21.32 24.91
N TRP A 185 0.06 20.05 25.35
CA TRP A 185 0.12 19.68 26.77
C TRP A 185 1.48 19.95 27.44
N ARG A 186 2.57 20.18 26.68
CA ARG A 186 3.90 20.48 27.24
C ARG A 186 4.18 21.98 27.37
N THR A 187 3.20 22.83 27.06
CA THR A 187 3.35 24.29 27.15
C THR A 187 3.58 24.76 28.60
N PRO A 188 4.33 25.86 28.83
CA PRO A 188 4.69 26.33 30.18
C PRO A 188 3.50 26.59 31.11
N LEU A 189 2.32 26.82 30.55
CA LEU A 189 1.07 27.11 31.25
C LEU A 189 0.44 25.89 31.95
N THR A 190 0.76 24.67 31.51
CA THR A 190 0.16 23.44 32.07
C THR A 190 1.03 22.82 33.18
N GLY A 191 2.33 23.11 33.20
CA GLY A 191 3.29 22.73 34.27
C GLY A 191 3.42 21.22 34.57
N ARG A 192 2.65 20.36 33.90
CA ARG A 192 2.45 18.96 34.28
C ARG A 192 3.32 18.05 33.41
N LYS A 193 4.14 17.22 34.06
CA LYS A 193 4.91 16.14 33.41
C LYS A 193 4.08 14.87 33.19
N ASP A 194 2.81 14.87 33.58
CA ASP A 194 1.94 13.69 33.51
C ASP A 194 1.54 13.41 32.05
N ASN A 195 1.64 12.14 31.64
CA ASN A 195 1.20 11.71 30.32
C ASN A 195 -0.30 11.99 30.13
N VAL A 196 -0.69 12.49 28.95
CA VAL A 196 -2.06 12.87 28.57
C VAL A 196 -3.09 11.77 28.92
N GLN A 197 -2.72 10.50 28.71
CA GLN A 197 -3.54 9.33 29.06
C GLN A 197 -3.92 9.28 30.56
N ASN A 198 -2.98 9.57 31.46
CA ASN A 198 -3.23 9.55 32.90
C ASN A 198 -4.17 10.67 33.29
N ILE A 199 -4.01 11.85 32.67
CA ILE A 199 -4.86 13.00 32.93
C ILE A 199 -6.30 12.64 32.57
N VAL A 200 -6.54 12.12 31.36
CA VAL A 200 -7.89 11.74 30.90
C VAL A 200 -8.47 10.61 31.76
N TYR A 201 -7.70 9.56 32.03
CA TYR A 201 -8.17 8.44 32.84
C TYR A 201 -8.53 8.88 34.27
N ASN A 202 -7.68 9.66 34.93
CA ASN A 202 -7.94 10.12 36.31
C ASN A 202 -9.14 11.06 36.37
N LEU A 203 -9.35 11.91 35.36
CA LEU A 203 -10.56 12.74 35.28
C LEU A 203 -11.82 11.91 35.08
N ALA A 204 -11.77 10.88 34.25
CA ALA A 204 -12.89 9.96 34.07
C ALA A 204 -13.21 9.19 35.37
N VAL A 205 -12.20 8.81 36.14
CA VAL A 205 -12.35 8.20 37.48
C VAL A 205 -13.06 9.18 38.43
N LEU A 206 -12.60 10.43 38.50
CA LEU A 206 -13.17 11.47 39.36
C LEU A 206 -14.63 11.77 39.00
N THR A 207 -14.91 11.95 37.71
CA THR A 207 -16.26 12.29 37.20
C THR A 207 -17.26 11.16 37.37
N ARG A 208 -16.82 9.89 37.30
CA ARG A 208 -17.69 8.72 37.55
C ARG A 208 -17.84 8.38 39.04
N GLY A 209 -17.05 9.00 39.93
CA GLY A 209 -17.04 8.66 41.36
C GLY A 209 -16.62 7.23 41.66
N ILE A 210 -15.93 6.56 40.74
CA ILE A 210 -15.45 5.18 40.91
C ILE A 210 -14.05 5.24 41.52
N PRO A 211 -13.70 4.40 42.51
CA PRO A 211 -12.36 4.43 43.09
C PRO A 211 -11.29 4.01 42.07
N SER A 212 -10.14 4.71 42.07
CA SER A 212 -8.99 4.43 41.21
C SER A 212 -8.25 3.13 41.55
N THR A 213 -8.63 2.47 42.64
CA THR A 213 -7.98 1.24 43.13
C THR A 213 -8.04 0.13 42.09
N PRO A 214 -6.89 -0.43 41.66
CA PRO A 214 -6.84 -1.54 40.71
C PRO A 214 -7.55 -2.80 41.23
N SER A 215 -8.20 -3.54 40.33
CA SER A 215 -8.81 -4.85 40.63
C SER A 215 -7.76 -5.97 40.57
N THR A 216 -6.81 -5.94 41.50
CA THR A 216 -5.68 -6.89 41.56
C THR A 216 -6.13 -8.34 41.83
N GLU A 217 -7.31 -8.52 42.44
CA GLU A 217 -7.91 -9.82 42.72
C GLU A 217 -8.19 -10.65 41.46
N ILE A 218 -8.37 -9.98 40.32
CA ILE A 218 -8.53 -10.59 38.99
C ILE A 218 -7.36 -10.27 38.06
N GLY A 219 -6.27 -9.72 38.60
CA GLY A 219 -5.04 -9.42 37.85
C GLY A 219 -5.11 -8.18 36.96
N LEU A 220 -6.09 -7.29 37.14
CA LEU A 220 -6.21 -6.06 36.36
C LEU A 220 -5.40 -4.92 37.00
N PRO A 221 -4.69 -4.10 36.20
CA PRO A 221 -3.94 -2.95 36.71
C PRO A 221 -4.82 -1.69 36.88
N TYR A 222 -6.11 -1.81 36.60
CA TYR A 222 -7.12 -0.76 36.76
C TYR A 222 -8.38 -1.35 37.39
N ASN A 223 -9.31 -0.48 37.81
CA ASN A 223 -10.58 -0.90 38.36
C ASN A 223 -11.45 -1.54 37.26
N LYS A 224 -12.00 -2.73 37.49
CA LYS A 224 -12.86 -3.44 36.52
C LYS A 224 -14.04 -2.62 36.00
N ASN A 225 -14.57 -1.69 36.81
CA ASN A 225 -15.69 -0.83 36.43
C ASN A 225 -15.27 0.37 35.56
N MET A 226 -13.96 0.55 35.34
CA MET A 226 -13.36 1.56 34.47
C MET A 226 -12.75 0.94 33.20
N ALA A 227 -13.06 -0.32 32.89
CA ALA A 227 -12.42 -1.06 31.79
C ALA A 227 -12.61 -0.41 30.42
N ASP A 228 -13.78 0.18 30.16
CA ASP A 228 -14.09 0.90 28.92
C ASP A 228 -13.20 2.14 28.74
N VAL A 229 -13.00 2.92 29.81
CA VAL A 229 -12.12 4.10 29.80
C VAL A 229 -10.65 3.67 29.77
N ALA A 230 -10.29 2.61 30.49
CA ALA A 230 -8.93 2.08 30.50
C ALA A 230 -8.50 1.63 29.10
N ASP A 231 -9.37 0.92 28.37
CA ASP A 231 -9.14 0.54 26.97
C ASP A 231 -9.05 1.78 26.06
N TRP A 232 -9.99 2.73 26.21
CA TRP A 232 -10.01 3.98 25.44
C TRP A 232 -8.75 4.82 25.60
N CYS A 233 -8.15 4.82 26.80
CA CYS A 233 -6.91 5.53 27.11
C CYS A 233 -5.65 4.68 26.94
N TYR A 234 -5.76 3.43 26.46
CA TYR A 234 -4.65 2.49 26.29
C TYR A 234 -3.84 2.24 27.59
N VAL A 235 -4.52 2.26 28.74
CA VAL A 235 -3.93 1.99 30.06
C VAL A 235 -3.36 0.56 30.15
N PRO A 236 -4.00 -0.51 29.64
CA PRO A 236 -3.45 -1.87 29.73
C PRO A 236 -2.05 -1.98 29.12
N THR A 237 -1.88 -1.51 27.88
CA THR A 237 -0.59 -1.53 27.18
C THR A 237 0.43 -0.63 27.85
N LYS A 238 0.00 0.52 28.37
CA LYS A 238 0.88 1.44 29.10
C LYS A 238 1.53 0.75 30.29
N VAL A 239 0.72 0.11 31.14
CA VAL A 239 1.22 -0.57 32.35
C VAL A 239 2.17 -1.71 31.99
N LEU A 240 1.88 -2.46 30.92
CA LEU A 240 2.77 -3.53 30.45
C LEU A 240 4.12 -2.97 29.99
N LEU A 241 4.13 -1.90 29.21
CA LEU A 241 5.35 -1.24 28.74
C LEU A 241 6.15 -0.63 29.92
N GLU A 242 5.48 0.07 30.84
CA GLU A 242 6.13 0.63 32.04
C GLU A 242 6.77 -0.47 32.89
N SER A 243 6.05 -1.58 33.10
CA SER A 243 6.59 -2.73 33.86
C SER A 243 7.82 -3.36 33.21
N PHE A 244 7.90 -3.35 31.88
CA PHE A 244 9.07 -3.83 31.16
C PHE A 244 10.22 -2.81 31.21
N ALA A 245 9.90 -1.51 31.13
CA ALA A 245 10.88 -0.44 31.26
C ALA A 245 11.62 -0.49 32.60
N ASP A 246 10.93 -0.87 33.69
CA ASP A 246 11.51 -1.03 35.03
C ASP A 246 12.54 -2.17 35.11
N VAL A 247 12.46 -3.17 34.21
CA VAL A 247 13.39 -4.32 34.18
C VAL A 247 14.68 -4.00 33.41
N LEU A 248 14.59 -3.15 32.39
CA LEU A 248 15.70 -2.87 31.47
C LEU A 248 16.98 -2.28 32.12
N PRO A 249 16.94 -1.43 33.17
CA PRO A 249 18.14 -0.93 33.83
C PRO A 249 19.00 -2.02 34.48
N SER A 250 18.35 -3.05 35.04
CA SER A 250 19.04 -4.16 35.71
C SER A 250 19.35 -5.31 34.77
N ASN A 251 18.60 -5.46 33.68
CA ASN A 251 18.82 -6.48 32.67
C ASN A 251 18.53 -5.92 31.26
N PRO A 252 19.56 -5.50 30.50
CA PRO A 252 19.38 -4.93 29.17
C PRO A 252 18.95 -5.96 28.11
N LEU A 253 19.11 -7.25 28.39
CA LEU A 253 18.69 -8.37 27.53
C LEU A 253 17.79 -9.34 28.31
N PRO A 254 16.55 -8.91 28.66
CA PRO A 254 15.65 -9.73 29.45
C PRO A 254 15.22 -10.99 28.68
N VAL A 255 15.15 -12.13 29.36
CA VAL A 255 14.65 -13.37 28.78
C VAL A 255 13.24 -13.66 29.28
N PHE A 256 12.31 -13.88 28.35
CA PHE A 256 10.95 -14.30 28.69
C PHE A 256 10.92 -15.78 29.03
N LYS A 257 10.64 -16.12 30.29
CA LYS A 257 10.51 -17.51 30.73
C LYS A 257 9.13 -18.07 30.32
N LYS A 258 9.12 -19.03 29.38
CA LYS A 258 7.89 -19.70 28.93
C LYS A 258 7.11 -20.27 30.12
N GLY A 259 5.81 -19.99 30.17
CA GLY A 259 4.92 -20.42 31.26
C GLY A 259 4.92 -19.52 32.51
N TYR A 260 5.80 -18.52 32.62
CA TYR A 260 5.89 -17.67 33.82
C TYR A 260 4.60 -16.89 34.14
N PHE A 261 3.92 -16.37 33.11
CA PHE A 261 2.62 -15.72 33.24
C PHE A 261 1.44 -16.63 32.81
N GLY A 262 1.69 -17.94 32.69
CA GLY A 262 0.74 -18.91 32.14
C GLY A 262 1.02 -19.26 30.67
N THR A 263 0.06 -19.96 30.06
CA THR A 263 0.17 -20.46 28.67
C THR A 263 -0.91 -19.82 27.81
N TYR A 264 -0.50 -19.18 26.72
CA TYR A 264 -1.41 -18.68 25.70
C TYR A 264 -1.96 -19.82 24.83
N ASN A 265 -3.27 -19.86 24.62
CA ASN A 265 -3.93 -20.82 23.74
C ASN A 265 -4.59 -20.07 22.57
N PRO A 266 -3.99 -20.10 21.36
CA PRO A 266 -4.54 -19.38 20.20
C PRO A 266 -5.92 -19.90 19.77
N LYS A 267 -6.26 -21.16 20.10
CA LYS A 267 -7.55 -21.78 19.76
C LYS A 267 -8.68 -21.47 20.74
N ALA A 268 -8.39 -20.80 21.87
CA ALA A 268 -9.44 -20.43 22.81
C ALA A 268 -10.41 -19.42 22.17
N ASP A 269 -11.66 -19.39 22.64
CA ASP A 269 -12.60 -18.34 22.26
C ASP A 269 -12.40 -17.13 23.18
N ARG A 270 -11.79 -16.05 22.63
CA ARG A 270 -11.48 -14.84 23.39
C ARG A 270 -12.74 -14.14 23.90
N GLU A 271 -13.84 -14.22 23.18
CA GLU A 271 -15.08 -13.50 23.55
C GLU A 271 -15.63 -14.02 24.88
N ARG A 272 -15.40 -15.30 25.19
CA ARG A 272 -15.81 -15.96 26.43
C ARG A 272 -14.88 -15.72 27.62
N LEU A 273 -13.72 -15.10 27.41
CA LEU A 273 -12.76 -14.84 28.48
C LEU A 273 -13.19 -13.65 29.35
N SER A 274 -12.93 -13.76 30.65
CA SER A 274 -13.10 -12.65 31.60
C SER A 274 -12.11 -11.51 31.29
N LEU A 275 -12.38 -10.30 31.81
CA LEU A 275 -11.49 -9.15 31.61
C LEU A 275 -10.05 -9.44 32.09
N GLY A 276 -9.90 -10.06 33.26
CA GLY A 276 -8.59 -10.46 33.79
C GLY A 276 -7.88 -11.49 32.92
N GLN A 277 -8.62 -12.46 32.36
CA GLN A 277 -8.06 -13.45 31.44
C GLN A 277 -7.62 -12.82 30.12
N LYS A 278 -8.40 -11.90 29.54
CA LYS A 278 -8.05 -11.15 28.33
C LYS A 278 -6.76 -10.36 28.53
N PHE A 279 -6.67 -9.62 29.64
CA PHE A 279 -5.46 -8.87 29.99
C PHE A 279 -4.25 -9.79 30.19
N ASN A 280 -4.42 -10.97 30.80
CA ASN A 280 -3.32 -11.91 30.96
C ASN A 280 -2.85 -12.51 29.63
N GLU A 281 -3.74 -12.78 28.67
CA GLU A 281 -3.33 -13.14 27.30
C GLU A 281 -2.48 -12.03 26.68
N ASP A 282 -2.93 -10.77 26.76
CA ASP A 282 -2.22 -9.62 26.21
C ASP A 282 -0.85 -9.43 26.85
N LYS A 283 -0.77 -9.64 28.17
CA LYS A 283 0.47 -9.65 28.94
C LYS A 283 1.45 -10.71 28.44
N ILE A 284 0.98 -11.94 28.21
CA ILE A 284 1.84 -13.03 27.70
C ILE A 284 2.37 -12.67 26.32
N ILE A 285 1.47 -12.29 25.39
CA ILE A 285 1.83 -11.99 24.00
C ILE A 285 2.85 -10.85 23.94
N LEU A 286 2.53 -9.69 24.52
CA LEU A 286 3.36 -8.51 24.41
C LEU A 286 4.72 -8.70 25.12
N LEU A 287 4.73 -9.18 26.37
CA LEU A 287 5.99 -9.35 27.11
C LEU A 287 6.88 -10.47 26.53
N SER A 288 6.32 -11.41 25.77
CA SER A 288 7.10 -12.47 25.14
C SER A 288 7.91 -12.00 23.93
N ILE A 289 7.42 -11.00 23.19
CA ILE A 289 8.09 -10.47 21.99
C ILE A 289 9.02 -9.29 22.28
N LEU A 290 8.79 -8.53 23.35
CA LEU A 290 9.62 -7.36 23.69
C LEU A 290 11.14 -7.64 23.74
N PRO A 291 11.63 -8.79 24.26
CA PRO A 291 13.04 -9.16 24.18
C PRO A 291 13.65 -9.18 22.77
N GLU A 292 12.87 -9.50 21.73
CA GLU A 292 13.35 -9.51 20.34
C GLU A 292 13.87 -8.11 19.94
N PHE A 293 13.17 -7.03 20.31
CA PHE A 293 13.59 -5.66 19.96
C PHE A 293 14.80 -5.17 20.78
N CYS A 294 15.06 -5.75 21.95
CA CYS A 294 16.30 -5.52 22.69
C CYS A 294 17.52 -6.11 21.97
N LEU A 295 17.35 -7.27 21.30
CA LEU A 295 18.40 -7.88 20.48
C LEU A 295 18.77 -7.02 19.28
N VAL A 296 17.76 -6.45 18.61
CA VAL A 296 17.97 -5.54 17.47
C VAL A 296 18.90 -4.40 17.87
N ASP A 297 18.65 -3.76 19.02
CA ASP A 297 19.51 -2.68 19.49
C ASP A 297 20.89 -3.16 19.94
N THR A 298 20.96 -4.26 20.69
CA THR A 298 22.22 -4.70 21.29
C THR A 298 23.21 -5.20 20.24
N PHE A 299 22.73 -5.95 19.25
CA PHE A 299 23.54 -6.47 18.15
C PHE A 299 23.58 -5.56 16.93
N LYS A 300 22.93 -4.40 16.98
CA LYS A 300 22.83 -3.44 15.86
C LYS A 300 22.38 -4.12 14.57
N ILE A 301 21.35 -4.97 14.69
CA ILE A 301 20.86 -5.78 13.57
C ILE A 301 20.23 -4.84 12.53
N GLN A 302 20.72 -4.90 11.30
CA GLN A 302 20.14 -4.17 10.18
C GLN A 302 19.05 -5.02 9.53
N MET A 303 17.79 -4.70 9.83
CA MET A 303 16.64 -5.39 9.21
C MET A 303 16.51 -5.04 7.71
N PRO A 304 15.91 -5.91 6.87
CA PRO A 304 15.63 -5.58 5.47
C PRO A 304 14.70 -4.39 5.33
N THR A 305 13.77 -4.23 6.28
CA THR A 305 12.90 -3.07 6.45
C THR A 305 12.38 -3.04 7.89
N GLU A 306 12.00 -1.87 8.38
CA GLU A 306 11.48 -1.67 9.74
C GLU A 306 10.12 -0.97 9.69
N ASP A 307 9.09 -1.60 10.27
CA ASP A 307 7.80 -0.96 10.51
C ASP A 307 7.86 0.04 11.68
N ALA A 308 6.82 0.87 11.82
CA ALA A 308 6.72 1.88 12.85
C ALA A 308 6.74 1.30 14.28
N ILE A 309 6.16 0.12 14.52
CA ILE A 309 6.17 -0.57 15.82
C ILE A 309 7.58 -1.06 16.11
N THR A 310 8.22 -1.79 15.19
CA THR A 310 9.59 -2.30 15.35
C THR A 310 10.58 -1.17 15.65
N ARG A 311 10.53 -0.08 14.88
CA ARG A 311 11.37 1.10 15.08
C ARG A 311 11.19 1.70 16.47
N SER A 312 9.94 1.88 16.89
CA SER A 312 9.64 2.52 18.17
C SER A 312 9.83 1.63 19.38
N LEU A 313 9.65 0.31 19.28
CA LEU A 313 10.01 -0.62 20.36
C LEU A 313 11.53 -0.74 20.52
N THR A 314 12.28 -0.65 19.42
CA THR A 314 13.75 -0.55 19.44
C THR A 314 14.23 0.79 20.02
N GLU A 315 13.51 1.89 19.79
CA GLU A 315 13.78 3.17 20.45
C GLU A 315 13.40 3.14 21.95
N PHE A 316 12.27 2.51 22.28
CA PHE A 316 11.81 2.34 23.65
C PHE A 316 12.80 1.54 24.49
N SER A 317 13.42 0.49 23.96
CA SER A 317 14.46 -0.26 24.67
C SER A 317 15.67 0.59 25.07
N LYS A 318 15.91 1.70 24.36
CA LYS A 318 16.95 2.71 24.68
C LYS A 318 16.46 3.77 25.65
N THR A 319 15.31 4.37 25.37
CA THR A 319 14.83 5.57 26.07
C THR A 319 14.04 5.26 27.33
N LYS A 320 13.44 4.06 27.41
CA LYS A 320 12.52 3.63 28.47
C LYS A 320 11.30 4.56 28.61
N ARG A 321 11.01 5.36 27.58
CA ARG A 321 9.90 6.32 27.58
C ARG A 321 8.65 5.70 26.98
N VAL A 322 7.59 5.64 27.76
CA VAL A 322 6.26 5.20 27.32
C VAL A 322 5.43 6.40 26.91
N THR A 323 5.12 6.51 25.62
CA THR A 323 4.29 7.58 25.03
C THR A 323 2.88 7.08 24.71
N LEU A 324 1.92 7.99 24.52
CA LEU A 324 0.56 7.60 24.09
C LEU A 324 0.60 6.86 22.75
N TRP A 325 1.42 7.34 21.81
CA TRP A 325 1.58 6.69 20.50
C TRP A 325 2.09 5.26 20.63
N LEU A 326 3.08 5.01 21.52
CA LEU A 326 3.62 3.66 21.70
C LEU A 326 2.58 2.71 22.30
N CYS A 327 1.76 3.20 23.22
CA CYS A 327 0.64 2.44 23.77
C CYS A 327 -0.37 2.08 22.68
N PHE A 328 -0.76 3.05 21.85
CA PHE A 328 -1.64 2.83 20.70
C PHE A 328 -1.05 1.80 19.73
N ALA A 329 0.21 1.95 19.33
CA ALA A 329 0.89 1.03 18.41
C ALA A 329 0.99 -0.40 18.97
N SER A 330 1.26 -0.53 20.28
CA SER A 330 1.27 -1.83 20.97
C SER A 330 -0.14 -2.44 21.06
N GLN A 331 -1.18 -1.61 21.18
CA GLN A 331 -2.56 -2.08 21.12
C GLN A 331 -2.92 -2.58 19.73
N ILE A 332 -2.53 -1.88 18.67
CA ILE A 332 -2.71 -2.33 17.28
C ILE A 332 -1.99 -3.67 17.04
N PHE A 333 -0.76 -3.83 17.55
CA PHE A 333 -0.04 -5.10 17.48
C PHE A 333 -0.86 -6.25 18.10
N LEU A 334 -1.41 -6.04 19.30
CA LEU A 334 -2.25 -7.04 19.98
C LEU A 334 -3.55 -7.32 19.21
N ASP A 335 -4.23 -6.28 18.71
CA ASP A 335 -5.47 -6.43 17.96
C ASP A 335 -5.26 -7.25 16.69
N VAL A 336 -4.17 -6.96 15.94
CA VAL A 336 -3.78 -7.74 14.76
C VAL A 336 -3.51 -9.20 15.14
N HIS A 337 -2.77 -9.44 16.22
CA HIS A 337 -2.51 -10.80 16.70
C HIS A 337 -3.82 -11.55 17.01
N HIS A 338 -4.77 -10.88 17.68
CA HIS A 338 -6.07 -11.47 18.02
C HIS A 338 -6.98 -11.68 16.82
N ILE A 339 -6.87 -10.89 15.75
CA ILE A 339 -7.61 -11.15 14.50
C ILE A 339 -7.01 -12.36 13.79
N MET A 340 -5.67 -12.42 13.74
CA MET A 340 -4.92 -13.47 13.07
C MET A 340 -4.99 -14.82 13.77
N ARG A 341 -5.33 -14.87 15.07
CA ARG A 341 -5.58 -16.13 15.80
C ARG A 341 -6.61 -17.06 15.11
N HIS A 342 -7.54 -16.47 14.35
CA HIS A 342 -8.60 -17.17 13.64
C HIS A 342 -8.24 -17.50 12.18
N SER A 343 -7.06 -17.11 11.72
CA SER A 343 -6.59 -17.40 10.37
C SER A 343 -6.18 -18.86 10.22
N THR A 344 -6.50 -19.45 9.07
CA THR A 344 -6.05 -20.80 8.72
C THR A 344 -4.60 -20.84 8.22
N LEU A 345 -4.09 -19.71 7.73
CA LEU A 345 -2.73 -19.50 7.25
C LEU A 345 -2.12 -18.31 8.00
N GLY A 346 -0.92 -18.46 8.54
CA GLY A 346 -0.24 -17.39 9.26
C GLY A 346 0.49 -16.43 8.30
N ALA A 347 0.70 -15.20 8.76
CA ALA A 347 1.40 -14.16 7.99
C ALA A 347 2.85 -14.54 7.67
N PHE A 348 3.51 -15.30 8.57
CA PHE A 348 4.86 -15.78 8.33
C PHE A 348 4.92 -16.84 7.24
N GLU A 349 3.91 -17.71 7.15
CA GLU A 349 3.80 -18.71 6.09
C GLU A 349 3.67 -18.05 4.71
N ASP A 350 2.86 -16.99 4.59
CA ASP A 350 2.75 -16.21 3.35
C ASP A 350 4.08 -15.56 2.94
N LEU A 351 4.79 -14.98 3.92
CA LEU A 351 6.15 -14.45 3.72
C LEU A 351 7.11 -15.56 3.28
N ARG A 352 7.05 -16.73 3.91
CA ARG A 352 7.91 -17.88 3.61
C ARG A 352 7.66 -18.44 2.22
N MET A 353 6.40 -18.63 1.84
CA MET A 353 6.02 -19.09 0.49
C MET A 353 6.53 -18.13 -0.58
N SER A 354 6.38 -16.83 -0.36
CA SER A 354 6.87 -15.82 -1.29
C SER A 354 8.39 -15.72 -1.33
N GLY A 355 9.06 -15.86 -0.18
CA GLY A 355 10.52 -15.94 -0.09
C GLY A 355 11.08 -17.12 -0.89
N LEU A 356 10.50 -18.31 -0.74
CA LEU A 356 10.89 -19.50 -1.51
C LEU A 356 10.68 -19.30 -3.02
N ARG A 357 9.58 -18.67 -3.43
CA ARG A 357 9.34 -18.29 -4.83
C ARG A 357 10.42 -17.35 -5.35
N ILE A 358 10.77 -16.31 -4.59
CA ILE A 358 11.82 -15.35 -4.97
C ILE A 358 13.18 -16.06 -5.09
N GLN A 359 13.52 -16.91 -4.12
CA GLN A 359 14.77 -17.68 -4.15
C GLN A 359 14.86 -18.56 -5.39
N LYS A 360 13.80 -19.30 -5.73
CA LYS A 360 13.74 -20.12 -6.95
C LYS A 360 13.94 -19.26 -8.20
N THR A 361 13.25 -18.12 -8.31
CA THR A 361 13.40 -17.21 -9.45
C THR A 361 14.83 -16.69 -9.61
N ILE A 362 15.49 -16.32 -8.51
CA ILE A 362 16.89 -15.88 -8.51
C ILE A 362 17.81 -17.04 -8.93
N ASP A 363 17.59 -18.24 -8.41
CA ASP A 363 18.42 -19.41 -8.75
C ASP A 363 18.27 -19.81 -10.22
N GLU A 364 17.06 -19.72 -10.78
CA GLU A 364 16.81 -19.94 -12.21
C GLU A 364 17.49 -18.87 -13.08
N TYR A 365 17.46 -17.60 -12.68
CA TYR A 365 18.19 -16.53 -13.36
C TYR A 365 19.71 -16.77 -13.32
N ARG A 366 20.26 -17.17 -12.16
CA ARG A 366 21.68 -17.52 -12.03
C ARG A 366 22.08 -18.70 -12.91
N GLN A 367 21.19 -19.67 -13.10
CA GLN A 367 21.46 -20.77 -14.04
C GLN A 367 21.50 -20.27 -15.49
N LEU A 368 20.56 -19.39 -15.86
CA LEU A 368 20.52 -18.80 -17.19
C LEU A 368 21.77 -17.95 -17.47
N SER A 369 22.17 -17.08 -16.53
CA SER A 369 23.29 -16.14 -16.69
C SER A 369 24.65 -16.82 -16.92
N LYS A 370 24.81 -18.08 -16.51
CA LYS A 370 25.99 -18.92 -16.84
C LYS A 370 26.11 -19.21 -18.34
N THR A 371 24.99 -19.25 -19.06
CA THR A 371 24.93 -19.60 -20.48
C THR A 371 24.57 -18.42 -21.38
N HIS A 372 23.94 -17.39 -20.81
CA HIS A 372 23.49 -16.22 -21.54
C HIS A 372 24.30 -14.99 -21.08
N PRO A 373 25.27 -14.52 -21.90
CA PRO A 373 26.16 -13.45 -21.50
C PRO A 373 25.41 -12.12 -21.32
N GLN A 374 25.86 -11.32 -20.35
CA GLN A 374 25.26 -10.04 -20.05
C GLN A 374 25.64 -8.96 -21.09
N PRO A 375 24.70 -8.07 -21.47
CA PRO A 375 24.97 -6.83 -22.17
C PRO A 375 26.10 -6.04 -21.51
N LYS A 376 26.98 -5.44 -22.33
CA LYS A 376 28.10 -4.60 -21.84
C LYS A 376 27.68 -3.41 -20.98
N PHE A 377 26.43 -2.99 -21.06
CA PHE A 377 25.85 -1.87 -20.31
C PHE A 377 25.01 -2.30 -19.12
N TRP A 378 24.92 -3.61 -18.80
CA TRP A 378 24.32 -4.08 -17.56
C TRP A 378 25.18 -3.63 -16.37
N PRO A 379 24.65 -2.82 -15.43
CA PRO A 379 25.44 -2.33 -14.31
C PRO A 379 25.66 -3.44 -13.27
N LYS A 380 26.91 -3.63 -12.83
CA LYS A 380 27.25 -4.61 -11.78
C LYS A 380 26.47 -4.45 -10.48
N VAL A 381 26.15 -3.20 -10.12
CA VAL A 381 25.31 -2.85 -8.97
C VAL A 381 23.96 -3.57 -8.99
N ARG A 382 23.43 -3.90 -10.18
CA ARG A 382 22.17 -4.65 -10.31
C ARG A 382 22.32 -6.13 -9.99
N ASP A 383 23.47 -6.74 -10.31
CA ASP A 383 23.75 -8.11 -9.89
C ASP A 383 23.95 -8.18 -8.38
N GLU A 384 24.68 -7.22 -7.80
CA GLU A 384 24.82 -7.09 -6.34
C GLU A 384 23.46 -7.00 -5.65
N GLU A 385 22.53 -6.23 -6.22
CA GLU A 385 21.19 -6.12 -5.66
C GLU A 385 20.38 -7.44 -5.76
N ILE A 386 20.50 -8.20 -6.84
CA ILE A 386 19.88 -9.54 -6.96
C ILE A 386 20.45 -10.48 -5.88
N GLU A 387 21.76 -10.44 -5.67
CA GLU A 387 22.42 -11.20 -4.59
C GLU A 387 21.93 -10.76 -3.22
N ASN A 388 21.79 -9.45 -2.98
CA ASN A 388 21.30 -8.90 -1.71
C ASN A 388 19.86 -9.36 -1.41
N ILE A 389 18.98 -9.43 -2.41
CA ILE A 389 17.62 -9.97 -2.23
C ILE A 389 17.69 -11.45 -1.84
N GLY A 390 18.49 -12.25 -2.54
CA GLY A 390 18.67 -13.67 -2.23
C GLY A 390 19.23 -13.90 -0.81
N LEU A 391 20.22 -13.09 -0.40
CA LEU A 391 20.76 -13.11 0.96
C LEU A 391 19.72 -12.71 2.00
N ALA A 392 18.90 -11.69 1.73
CA ALA A 392 17.84 -11.28 2.63
C ALA A 392 16.81 -12.41 2.85
N VAL A 393 16.36 -13.05 1.77
CA VAL A 393 15.46 -14.22 1.86
C VAL A 393 16.10 -15.35 2.66
N LYS A 394 17.36 -15.68 2.36
CA LYS A 394 18.07 -16.77 3.04
C LYS A 394 18.20 -16.51 4.54
N SER A 395 18.72 -15.36 4.93
CA SER A 395 19.05 -15.06 6.33
C SER A 395 17.82 -14.80 7.21
N TRP A 396 16.76 -14.22 6.66
CA TRP A 396 15.61 -13.77 7.45
C TRP A 396 14.38 -14.67 7.35
N ILE A 397 14.21 -15.40 6.25
CA ILE A 397 12.99 -16.18 5.99
C ILE A 397 13.26 -17.69 6.04
N ILE A 398 14.37 -18.14 5.44
CA ILE A 398 14.73 -19.57 5.39
C ILE A 398 15.48 -19.98 6.66
N GLN A 399 16.44 -19.15 7.07
CA GLN A 399 17.20 -19.23 8.32
C GLN A 399 16.58 -18.31 9.37
N ASP A 400 17.00 -18.49 10.62
CA ASP A 400 16.55 -17.69 11.74
C ASP A 400 17.75 -17.01 12.41
N LEU A 401 18.06 -15.80 11.93
CA LEU A 401 19.15 -14.97 12.47
C LEU A 401 19.04 -14.77 14.00
N PHE A 402 17.83 -14.65 14.53
CA PHE A 402 17.63 -14.41 15.97
C PHE A 402 17.90 -15.67 16.79
N GLN A 403 17.57 -16.84 16.26
CA GLN A 403 17.95 -18.10 16.87
C GLN A 403 19.46 -18.32 16.82
N ASP A 404 20.11 -17.99 15.69
CA ASP A 404 21.56 -18.11 15.54
C ASP A 404 22.32 -17.19 16.53
N LEU A 405 21.85 -15.96 16.71
CA LEU A 405 22.42 -15.02 17.70
C LEU A 405 22.28 -15.53 19.14
N ARG A 406 21.17 -16.19 19.47
CA ARG A 406 20.95 -16.78 20.80
C ARG A 406 21.77 -18.04 21.06
N ALA A 407 22.30 -18.67 20.02
CA ALA A 407 23.22 -19.78 20.16
C ALA A 407 24.64 -19.33 20.55
N LEU A 408 24.92 -18.02 20.52
CA LEU A 408 26.23 -17.48 20.87
C LEU A 408 26.54 -17.69 22.38
N PRO A 409 27.81 -17.94 22.74
CA PRO A 409 28.22 -18.20 24.12
C PRO A 409 27.93 -17.05 25.10
N GLU A 410 27.80 -15.83 24.60
CA GLU A 410 27.53 -14.62 25.39
C GLU A 410 26.09 -14.55 25.94
N PHE A 411 25.18 -15.40 25.46
CA PHE A 411 23.83 -15.51 26.03
C PHE A 411 23.80 -16.45 27.22
N ASP A 412 23.39 -15.92 28.37
CA ASP A 412 22.96 -16.74 29.50
C ASP A 412 21.85 -17.69 29.05
N ARG A 413 22.09 -19.01 29.17
CA ARG A 413 21.17 -20.09 28.79
C ARG A 413 19.97 -20.22 29.75
N VAL A 414 19.50 -19.10 30.29
CA VAL A 414 18.45 -19.08 31.30
C VAL A 414 17.10 -19.13 30.61
N GLY A 415 16.54 -20.34 30.51
CA GLY A 415 15.20 -20.58 29.97
C GLY A 415 15.21 -21.49 28.73
N SER A 416 14.01 -21.86 28.28
CA SER A 416 13.85 -22.57 27.01
C SER A 416 14.08 -21.58 25.86
N PRO A 417 14.78 -21.99 24.79
CA PRO A 417 14.94 -21.13 23.62
C PRO A 417 13.56 -20.78 23.03
N PRO A 418 13.39 -19.57 22.48
CA PRO A 418 12.18 -19.21 21.74
C PRO A 418 11.91 -20.19 20.60
N GLU A 419 10.66 -20.21 20.15
CA GLU A 419 10.28 -20.98 18.96
C GLU A 419 10.98 -20.41 17.73
N LYS A 420 11.23 -21.27 16.74
CA LYS A 420 11.91 -20.86 15.50
C LYS A 420 11.09 -19.78 14.79
N HIS A 421 11.77 -18.71 14.39
CA HIS A 421 11.22 -17.47 13.83
C HIS A 421 10.22 -16.79 14.79
N ALA A 422 10.49 -16.79 16.10
CA ALA A 422 9.60 -16.20 17.13
C ALA A 422 9.13 -14.78 16.77
N LEU A 423 10.03 -13.90 16.32
CA LEU A 423 9.70 -12.54 15.90
C LEU A 423 8.64 -12.54 14.78
N PHE A 424 8.89 -13.25 13.68
CA PHE A 424 8.00 -13.24 12.52
C PHE A 424 6.71 -14.04 12.72
N SER A 425 6.75 -15.11 13.51
CA SER A 425 5.55 -15.89 13.87
C SER A 425 4.52 -15.05 14.64
N GLN A 426 4.95 -14.00 15.33
CA GLN A 426 4.09 -13.15 16.15
C GLN A 426 3.82 -11.77 15.53
N HIS A 427 4.70 -11.28 14.65
CA HIS A 427 4.66 -9.92 14.12
C HIS A 427 4.15 -9.85 12.66
N SER A 428 2.84 -10.01 12.47
CA SER A 428 2.23 -10.07 11.13
C SER A 428 2.45 -8.81 10.28
N ILE A 429 2.45 -7.63 10.89
CA ILE A 429 2.71 -6.35 10.19
C ILE A 429 4.11 -6.34 9.56
N LEU A 430 5.14 -6.67 10.35
CA LEU A 430 6.53 -6.74 9.89
C LEU A 430 6.69 -7.76 8.76
N CYS A 431 6.04 -8.93 8.86
CA CYS A 431 6.06 -9.92 7.78
C CYS A 431 5.53 -9.35 6.46
N GLY A 432 4.43 -8.58 6.50
CA GLY A 432 3.86 -7.97 5.31
C GLY A 432 4.71 -6.84 4.72
N LEU A 433 5.38 -6.04 5.56
CA LEU A 433 6.31 -5.02 5.05
C LEU A 433 7.57 -5.64 4.44
N ILE A 434 8.14 -6.69 5.04
CA ILE A 434 9.27 -7.41 4.42
C ILE A 434 8.83 -8.02 3.09
N LEU A 435 7.64 -8.60 3.03
CA LEU A 435 7.09 -9.14 1.78
C LEU A 435 6.95 -8.05 0.71
N PHE A 436 6.43 -6.87 1.09
CA PHE A 436 6.32 -5.71 0.20
C PHE A 436 7.68 -5.23 -0.28
N ASN A 437 8.66 -5.10 0.62
CA ASN A 437 10.04 -4.72 0.30
C ASN A 437 10.64 -5.67 -0.76
N LEU A 438 10.59 -6.98 -0.51
CA LEU A 438 11.20 -7.97 -1.40
C LEU A 438 10.54 -8.00 -2.77
N ASN A 439 9.20 -8.01 -2.84
CA ASN A 439 8.49 -8.02 -4.12
C ASN A 439 8.71 -6.74 -4.91
N SER A 440 8.74 -5.58 -4.25
CA SER A 440 8.99 -4.30 -4.93
C SER A 440 10.41 -4.23 -5.50
N ARG A 441 11.42 -4.71 -4.75
CA ARG A 441 12.81 -4.80 -5.27
C ARG A 441 12.91 -5.75 -6.46
N MET A 442 12.27 -6.93 -6.38
CA MET A 442 12.20 -7.88 -7.49
C MET A 442 11.53 -7.28 -8.73
N GLN A 443 10.45 -6.50 -8.56
CA GLN A 443 9.75 -5.84 -9.64
C GLN A 443 10.65 -4.79 -10.33
N VAL A 444 11.28 -3.90 -9.56
CA VAL A 444 12.13 -2.83 -10.09
C VAL A 444 13.31 -3.39 -10.89
N ILE A 445 14.02 -4.38 -10.34
CA ILE A 445 15.16 -4.98 -11.03
C ILE A 445 14.69 -5.81 -12.22
N GLY A 446 13.57 -6.52 -12.09
CA GLY A 446 12.98 -7.30 -13.18
C GLY A 446 12.60 -6.42 -14.38
N GLN A 447 12.00 -5.26 -14.14
CA GLN A 447 11.69 -4.28 -15.19
C GLN A 447 12.96 -3.73 -15.86
N GLN A 448 14.01 -3.46 -15.08
CA GLN A 448 15.29 -3.01 -15.61
C GLN A 448 15.96 -4.10 -16.44
N LEU A 449 15.92 -5.36 -15.99
CA LEU A 449 16.45 -6.52 -16.69
C LEU A 449 15.86 -6.62 -18.10
N VAL A 450 14.52 -6.69 -18.20
CA VAL A 450 13.85 -6.80 -19.51
C VAL A 450 14.05 -5.53 -20.35
N THR A 451 14.17 -4.35 -19.72
CA THR A 451 14.49 -3.09 -20.43
C THR A 451 15.86 -3.13 -21.10
N GLN A 452 16.87 -3.73 -20.46
CA GLN A 452 18.24 -3.74 -20.98
C GLN A 452 18.49 -4.85 -22.00
N TRP A 453 17.83 -6.01 -21.87
CA TRP A 453 17.97 -7.11 -22.83
C TRP A 453 17.08 -6.96 -24.07
N TYR A 454 16.00 -6.17 -23.97
CA TYR A 454 14.98 -5.96 -25.00
C TYR A 454 14.24 -7.23 -25.45
N ASP A 455 14.50 -8.37 -24.84
CA ASP A 455 14.02 -9.68 -25.27
C ASP A 455 12.50 -9.77 -25.20
N VAL A 456 11.91 -9.37 -24.08
CA VAL A 456 10.45 -9.39 -23.89
C VAL A 456 9.77 -8.40 -24.85
N GLN A 457 10.28 -7.16 -24.93
CA GLN A 457 9.69 -6.13 -25.79
C GLN A 457 9.79 -6.50 -27.27
N GLN A 458 10.95 -6.99 -27.73
CA GLN A 458 11.10 -7.42 -29.12
C GLN A 458 10.20 -8.62 -29.42
N LEU A 459 10.10 -9.60 -28.51
CA LEU A 459 9.15 -10.71 -28.69
C LEU A 459 7.70 -10.27 -28.72
N ALA A 460 7.32 -9.18 -28.04
CA ALA A 460 5.98 -8.60 -28.17
C ALA A 460 5.70 -8.15 -29.62
N PHE A 461 6.68 -7.53 -30.28
CA PHE A 461 6.59 -7.19 -31.72
C PHE A 461 6.55 -8.43 -32.61
N LEU A 462 7.37 -9.46 -32.32
CA LEU A 462 7.34 -10.71 -33.08
C LEU A 462 5.99 -11.42 -32.94
N HIS A 463 5.47 -11.52 -31.74
CA HIS A 463 4.16 -12.10 -31.46
C HIS A 463 3.07 -11.36 -32.26
N ASN A 464 3.04 -10.03 -32.21
CA ASN A 464 2.12 -9.22 -33.00
C ASN A 464 2.28 -9.45 -34.52
N LEU A 465 3.51 -9.60 -35.02
CA LEU A 465 3.76 -9.90 -36.43
C LEU A 465 3.22 -11.28 -36.82
N VAL A 466 3.40 -12.28 -35.96
CA VAL A 466 2.97 -13.67 -36.18
C VAL A 466 1.45 -13.80 -36.18
N ILE A 467 0.74 -13.20 -35.22
CA ILE A 467 -0.74 -13.26 -35.16
C ILE A 467 -1.41 -12.52 -36.32
N ASN A 468 -0.73 -11.55 -36.92
CA ASN A 468 -1.20 -10.88 -38.14
C ASN A 468 -1.01 -11.76 -39.41
N SER A 469 -0.27 -12.86 -39.32
CA SER A 469 -0.13 -13.84 -40.40
C SER A 469 -1.37 -14.75 -40.45
N PRO A 470 -1.91 -15.08 -41.65
CA PRO A 470 -3.07 -15.97 -41.79
C PRO A 470 -2.95 -17.32 -41.06
N THR A 471 -1.75 -17.89 -40.96
CA THR A 471 -1.49 -19.22 -40.40
C THR A 471 -1.55 -19.28 -38.86
N HIS A 472 -1.42 -18.15 -38.16
CA HIS A 472 -1.25 -18.12 -36.70
C HIS A 472 -2.15 -17.10 -35.99
N LYS A 473 -3.27 -16.72 -36.60
CA LYS A 473 -4.25 -15.77 -36.00
C LYS A 473 -4.81 -16.22 -34.65
N ASP A 474 -4.81 -17.53 -34.40
CA ASP A 474 -5.30 -18.18 -33.19
C ASP A 474 -4.22 -18.37 -32.10
N LEU A 475 -2.97 -18.00 -32.36
CA LEU A 475 -1.89 -18.13 -31.39
C LEU A 475 -2.15 -17.19 -30.21
N LYS A 476 -2.13 -17.75 -28.99
CA LYS A 476 -2.32 -17.02 -27.74
C LYS A 476 -1.06 -17.07 -26.89
N TRP A 477 -0.74 -15.97 -26.23
CA TRP A 477 0.33 -15.89 -25.26
C TRP A 477 -0.12 -15.08 -24.03
N PRO A 478 -0.86 -15.71 -23.10
CA PRO A 478 -1.42 -15.03 -21.93
C PRO A 478 -0.41 -14.20 -21.14
N ASP A 479 0.79 -14.72 -20.89
CA ASP A 479 1.84 -13.98 -20.19
C ASP A 479 2.23 -12.68 -20.94
N MET A 480 2.43 -12.75 -22.26
CA MET A 480 2.77 -11.57 -23.07
C MET A 480 1.62 -10.57 -23.15
N ASP A 481 0.37 -11.05 -23.22
CA ASP A 481 -0.81 -10.19 -23.20
C ASP A 481 -0.95 -9.47 -21.84
N ALA A 482 -0.66 -10.15 -20.74
CA ALA A 482 -0.57 -9.52 -19.42
C ALA A 482 0.55 -8.47 -19.35
N PHE A 483 1.74 -8.77 -19.87
CA PHE A 483 2.84 -7.80 -19.95
C PHE A 483 2.47 -6.55 -20.75
N ILE A 484 1.83 -6.72 -21.92
CA ILE A 484 1.36 -5.61 -22.76
C ILE A 484 0.28 -4.80 -22.04
N LYS A 485 -0.63 -5.46 -21.33
CA LYS A 485 -1.69 -4.80 -20.54
C LYS A 485 -1.11 -3.98 -19.38
N ILE A 486 -0.12 -4.53 -18.67
CA ILE A 486 0.56 -3.87 -17.55
C ILE A 486 1.25 -2.58 -18.00
N HIS A 487 2.00 -2.62 -19.10
CA HIS A 487 2.79 -1.47 -19.55
C HIS A 487 2.07 -0.57 -20.56
N GLY A 488 0.91 -1.00 -21.06
CA GLY A 488 0.11 -0.30 -22.05
C GLY A 488 0.61 -0.51 -23.48
N GLU A 489 -0.35 -0.75 -24.40
CA GLU A 489 -0.05 -0.99 -25.82
C GLU A 489 0.70 0.19 -26.47
N SER A 490 0.31 1.41 -26.12
CA SER A 490 0.92 2.65 -26.64
C SER A 490 2.38 2.80 -26.24
N HIS A 491 2.78 2.25 -25.08
CA HIS A 491 4.15 2.28 -24.62
C HIS A 491 5.00 1.21 -25.30
N ILE A 492 4.49 -0.02 -25.38
CA ILE A 492 5.20 -1.14 -26.01
C ILE A 492 5.35 -0.94 -27.52
N PHE A 493 4.27 -0.60 -28.23
CA PHE A 493 4.25 -0.55 -29.70
C PHE A 493 4.47 0.84 -30.30
N ILE A 494 4.74 1.86 -29.48
CA ILE A 494 4.82 3.27 -29.94
C ILE A 494 3.54 3.69 -30.66
N GLY A 495 2.44 3.76 -29.91
CA GLY A 495 1.09 3.96 -30.44
C GLY A 495 0.30 2.65 -30.55
N SER A 496 -0.63 2.56 -31.48
CA SER A 496 -1.47 1.36 -31.66
C SER A 496 -0.70 0.10 -32.09
N ARG A 497 -1.24 -1.10 -31.94
CA ARG A 497 -0.61 -2.32 -32.47
C ARG A 497 -0.30 -2.20 -33.98
N PRO A 498 0.93 -2.50 -34.44
CA PRO A 498 1.28 -2.45 -35.87
C PRO A 498 0.43 -3.44 -36.67
N LYS A 499 -0.06 -3.01 -37.85
CA LYS A 499 -0.96 -3.83 -38.68
C LYS A 499 -0.24 -4.54 -39.83
N ASN A 500 0.96 -4.09 -40.18
CA ASN A 500 1.72 -4.64 -41.30
C ASN A 500 3.23 -4.71 -41.00
N PRO A 501 4.00 -5.55 -41.72
CA PRO A 501 5.42 -5.74 -41.45
C PRO A 501 6.26 -4.46 -41.51
N SER A 502 5.96 -3.55 -42.45
CA SER A 502 6.69 -2.29 -42.59
C SER A 502 6.50 -1.38 -41.36
N GLU A 503 5.26 -1.25 -40.91
CA GLU A 503 4.93 -0.48 -39.71
C GLU A 503 5.54 -1.12 -38.46
N SER A 504 5.49 -2.46 -38.35
CA SER A 504 6.06 -3.19 -37.22
C SER A 504 7.57 -2.97 -37.12
N LEU A 505 8.31 -3.07 -38.23
CA LEU A 505 9.75 -2.84 -38.26
C LEU A 505 10.11 -1.40 -37.89
N ASN A 506 9.46 -0.40 -38.51
CA ASN A 506 9.76 1.02 -38.23
C ASN A 506 9.59 1.35 -36.74
N ARG A 507 8.52 0.84 -36.12
CA ARG A 507 8.25 1.08 -34.70
C ARG A 507 9.16 0.26 -33.78
N LEU A 508 9.56 -0.95 -34.18
CA LEU A 508 10.55 -1.77 -33.48
C LEU A 508 11.94 -1.10 -33.46
N GLU A 509 12.37 -0.54 -34.60
CA GLU A 509 13.64 0.20 -34.71
C GLU A 509 13.65 1.47 -33.85
N LEU A 510 12.50 2.15 -33.75
CA LEU A 510 12.30 3.28 -32.83
C LEU A 510 12.32 2.82 -31.36
N ALA A 511 11.73 1.67 -31.03
CA ALA A 511 11.64 1.16 -29.65
C ALA A 511 13.00 0.72 -29.11
N THR A 512 13.83 0.13 -29.98
CA THR A 512 15.17 -0.37 -29.66
C THR A 512 16.27 0.70 -29.81
N GLY A 513 15.92 1.91 -30.26
CA GLY A 513 16.88 3.01 -30.45
C GLY A 513 17.89 2.79 -31.59
N ILE A 514 17.60 1.87 -32.51
CA ILE A 514 18.45 1.52 -33.65
C ILE A 514 18.31 2.55 -34.79
N SER A 515 17.22 3.30 -34.83
CA SER A 515 17.07 4.42 -35.76
C SER A 515 17.21 5.77 -35.07
N SER A 516 18.19 6.56 -35.49
CA SER A 516 18.19 8.00 -35.22
C SER A 516 17.08 8.66 -36.05
N THR A 517 16.41 9.67 -35.49
CA THR A 517 15.51 10.58 -36.22
C THR A 517 16.14 11.17 -37.49
N THR A 518 17.48 11.20 -37.56
CA THR A 518 18.24 11.60 -38.74
C THR A 518 18.14 10.63 -39.92
N ASN A 519 17.85 9.33 -39.74
CA ASN A 519 17.65 8.38 -40.84
C ASN A 519 16.25 8.43 -41.46
N PHE A 520 15.26 8.98 -40.74
CA PHE A 520 13.93 9.28 -41.26
C PHE A 520 13.85 10.64 -41.96
N ALA A 521 14.89 11.47 -41.88
CA ALA A 521 15.00 12.70 -42.66
C ALA A 521 15.29 12.37 -44.13
N ARG A 522 14.59 13.05 -45.06
CA ARG A 522 14.63 12.81 -46.51
C ARG A 522 16.06 12.82 -47.12
N ASP A 523 17.03 13.44 -46.45
CA ASP A 523 18.38 13.70 -46.97
C ASP A 523 19.53 12.91 -46.27
N SER A 524 19.24 11.82 -45.55
CA SER A 524 20.30 10.99 -44.94
C SER A 524 21.10 10.19 -45.98
N ARG A 525 22.38 10.55 -46.17
CA ARG A 525 23.29 9.92 -47.15
C ARG A 525 24.13 8.75 -46.61
N ASN A 526 23.96 8.32 -45.36
CA ASN A 526 24.74 7.21 -44.79
C ASN A 526 23.89 6.33 -43.84
N LYS A 527 23.30 5.26 -44.38
CA LYS A 527 22.64 4.20 -43.60
C LYS A 527 23.69 3.29 -42.94
N ARG A 528 24.34 3.75 -41.86
CA ARG A 528 25.12 2.84 -41.00
C ARG A 528 24.17 2.13 -40.03
N SER A 529 24.27 0.80 -39.95
CA SER A 529 23.59 -0.02 -38.94
C SER A 529 24.03 0.43 -37.55
N HIS A 530 23.16 1.11 -36.81
CA HIS A 530 23.44 1.52 -35.44
C HIS A 530 23.25 0.32 -34.52
N LYS A 531 24.26 -0.02 -33.72
CA LYS A 531 24.13 -1.05 -32.68
C LYS A 531 23.39 -0.46 -31.48
N PRO A 532 22.52 -1.20 -30.78
CA PRO A 532 21.96 -0.73 -29.51
C PRO A 532 23.10 -0.31 -28.59
N ASN A 533 23.18 0.97 -28.25
CA ASN A 533 24.29 1.53 -27.47
C ASN A 533 23.96 1.64 -25.98
N GLY A 534 22.76 1.20 -25.57
CA GLY A 534 22.26 1.30 -24.20
C GLY A 534 22.00 2.74 -23.71
N LYS A 535 22.20 3.77 -24.55
CA LYS A 535 22.11 5.18 -24.13
C LYS A 535 20.69 5.76 -24.22
N ASN A 536 19.85 5.24 -25.12
CA ASN A 536 18.45 5.69 -25.28
C ASN A 536 17.40 4.53 -25.31
N PRO A 537 17.49 3.47 -24.47
CA PRO A 537 16.39 2.51 -24.38
C PRO A 537 15.10 3.21 -23.98
N ARG A 538 13.97 2.86 -24.63
CA ARG A 538 12.67 3.23 -24.08
C ARG A 538 12.45 2.41 -22.80
N VAL A 539 12.68 3.05 -21.66
CA VAL A 539 12.59 2.42 -20.34
C VAL A 539 11.14 2.04 -20.02
N LEU A 540 10.93 0.80 -19.54
CA LEU A 540 9.66 0.46 -18.90
C LEU A 540 9.56 1.24 -17.60
N LYS A 541 8.59 2.15 -17.52
CA LYS A 541 8.29 2.84 -16.27
C LYS A 541 7.50 1.90 -15.37
N PRO A 542 7.74 1.91 -14.05
CA PRO A 542 6.87 1.18 -13.14
C PRO A 542 5.47 1.78 -13.21
N THR A 543 4.48 0.89 -13.30
CA THR A 543 3.05 1.23 -13.49
C THR A 543 2.25 1.14 -12.19
N THR A 544 2.94 0.98 -11.06
CA THR A 544 2.40 0.92 -9.70
C THR A 544 2.64 2.25 -9.00
N ASP A 545 1.75 3.22 -9.22
CA ASP A 545 1.90 4.60 -8.74
C ASP A 545 1.98 4.66 -7.20
N VAL A 546 1.09 3.94 -6.49
CA VAL A 546 1.05 3.93 -5.02
C VAL A 546 2.17 3.07 -4.44
N ALA A 547 2.43 1.87 -4.96
CA ALA A 547 3.52 1.03 -4.46
C ALA A 547 4.88 1.73 -4.61
N ASN A 548 5.09 2.51 -5.68
CA ASN A 548 6.34 3.27 -5.88
C ASN A 548 6.57 4.35 -4.82
N LEU A 549 5.52 4.96 -4.28
CA LEU A 549 5.64 5.95 -3.22
C LEU A 549 6.15 5.31 -1.92
N PHE A 550 5.73 4.09 -1.64
CA PHE A 550 6.21 3.31 -0.51
C PHE A 550 7.53 2.58 -0.80
N PHE A 551 7.88 2.36 -2.06
CA PHE A 551 9.15 1.72 -2.44
C PHE A 551 10.34 2.51 -1.91
N ALA A 552 10.38 3.82 -2.11
CA ALA A 552 11.48 4.65 -1.62
C ALA A 552 11.54 4.68 -0.08
N GLN A 553 10.39 4.52 0.60
CA GLN A 553 10.33 4.43 2.06
C GLN A 553 10.87 3.10 2.61
N TYR A 554 10.54 1.97 1.98
CA TYR A 554 10.82 0.65 2.53
C TYR A 554 11.98 -0.09 1.88
N ALA A 555 12.38 0.27 0.66
CA ALA A 555 13.31 -0.49 -0.19
C ALA A 555 14.35 0.36 -0.94
N GLY A 556 14.22 1.69 -0.94
CA GLY A 556 15.19 2.62 -1.53
C GLY A 556 15.96 3.42 -0.50
N ASP A 557 16.81 4.34 -0.97
CA ASP A 557 17.31 5.42 -0.12
C ASP A 557 16.14 6.36 0.19
N PRO A 558 15.79 6.60 1.47
CA PRO A 558 14.68 7.46 1.82
C PRO A 558 14.98 8.90 1.38
N ASP A 559 14.37 9.32 0.29
CA ASP A 559 14.30 10.72 -0.13
C ASP A 559 13.17 11.43 0.64
N GLU A 560 13.27 12.76 0.80
CA GLU A 560 12.25 13.62 1.44
C GLU A 560 10.86 13.44 0.80
N ASN A 561 10.81 12.92 -0.43
CA ASN A 561 9.60 12.69 -1.24
C ASN A 561 8.96 11.29 -1.09
N SER A 562 9.34 10.50 -0.09
CA SER A 562 8.88 9.09 0.07
C SER A 562 7.78 8.92 1.12
N GLY A 563 6.95 7.88 0.97
CA GLY A 563 6.00 7.45 1.99
C GLY A 563 4.71 8.26 2.11
N ILE A 564 3.91 7.92 3.12
CA ILE A 564 2.54 8.45 3.32
C ILE A 564 2.46 9.99 3.37
N LEU A 565 3.52 10.65 3.83
CA LEU A 565 3.62 12.11 3.92
C LEU A 565 3.65 12.80 2.55
N ASN A 566 3.92 12.07 1.47
CA ASN A 566 4.02 12.59 0.11
C ASN A 566 2.89 12.12 -0.81
N VAL A 567 1.79 11.58 -0.25
CA VAL A 567 0.66 11.08 -1.04
C VAL A 567 -0.06 12.20 -1.81
N ASP A 568 0.08 13.44 -1.38
CA ASP A 568 -0.40 14.64 -2.08
C ASP A 568 0.02 14.67 -3.55
N ARG A 569 1.24 14.21 -3.88
CA ARG A 569 1.70 14.13 -5.28
C ARG A 569 0.87 13.18 -6.12
N ILE A 570 0.51 12.01 -5.58
CA ILE A 570 -0.34 11.03 -6.27
C ILE A 570 -1.75 11.59 -6.43
N LEU A 571 -2.26 12.25 -5.40
CA LEU A 571 -3.59 12.87 -5.43
C LEU A 571 -3.66 14.01 -6.44
N ASP A 572 -2.58 14.78 -6.60
CA ASP A 572 -2.44 15.80 -7.63
C ASP A 572 -2.44 15.20 -9.04
N GLU A 573 -1.67 14.14 -9.27
CA GLU A 573 -1.66 13.43 -10.56
C GLU A 573 -3.02 12.83 -10.91
N LEU A 574 -3.71 12.23 -9.93
CA LEU A 574 -5.06 11.69 -10.12
C LEU A 574 -6.09 12.79 -10.38
N SER A 575 -5.98 13.93 -9.69
CA SER A 575 -6.80 15.11 -9.93
C SER A 575 -6.62 15.60 -11.38
N GLN A 576 -5.39 15.66 -11.87
CA GLN A 576 -5.10 16.04 -13.26
C GLN A 576 -5.65 15.04 -14.28
N LYS A 577 -5.43 13.73 -14.08
CA LYS A 577 -5.97 12.66 -14.95
C LYS A 577 -7.50 12.73 -15.01
N SER A 578 -8.17 12.94 -13.87
CA SER A 578 -9.63 13.01 -13.79
C SER A 578 -10.23 14.22 -14.54
N LYS A 579 -9.51 15.34 -14.60
CA LYS A 579 -9.93 16.53 -15.38
C LYS A 579 -9.92 16.23 -16.88
N LEU A 580 -8.97 15.42 -17.34
CA LEU A 580 -8.81 15.02 -18.74
C LEU A 580 -9.89 14.03 -19.22
N GLU A 581 -10.34 13.13 -18.34
CA GLU A 581 -11.30 12.05 -18.67
C GLU A 581 -12.79 12.46 -18.58
N SER A 582 -13.08 13.71 -18.21
CA SER A 582 -14.43 14.22 -17.89
C SER A 582 -15.45 14.30 -19.06
N SER A 583 -15.17 13.69 -20.21
CA SER A 583 -16.05 13.72 -21.41
C SER A 583 -17.21 12.70 -21.38
N ASN A 584 -17.11 11.58 -20.63
CA ASN A 584 -18.14 10.52 -20.64
C ASN A 584 -19.00 10.51 -19.37
N LYS A 585 -20.28 10.87 -19.49
CA LYS A 585 -21.20 11.21 -18.38
C LYS A 585 -21.94 10.03 -17.71
N GLU A 586 -21.84 8.79 -18.19
CA GLU A 586 -22.84 7.76 -17.82
C GLU A 586 -22.42 6.70 -16.77
N LEU A 587 -21.15 6.59 -16.36
CA LEU A 587 -20.70 5.65 -15.30
C LEU A 587 -20.23 6.32 -13.99
N GLN A 588 -20.55 7.60 -13.78
CA GLN A 588 -19.81 8.47 -12.87
C GLN A 588 -20.17 8.39 -11.36
N LYS A 589 -21.10 7.54 -10.93
CA LYS A 589 -21.66 7.62 -9.56
C LYS A 589 -21.04 6.69 -8.50
N ALA A 590 -20.14 5.77 -8.86
CA ALA A 590 -19.69 4.73 -7.93
C ALA A 590 -18.17 4.54 -7.78
N ASN A 591 -17.31 5.29 -8.50
CA ASN A 591 -15.86 5.13 -8.35
C ASN A 591 -15.35 5.97 -7.16
N PRO A 592 -14.85 5.36 -6.06
CA PRO A 592 -14.30 6.08 -4.91
C PRO A 592 -13.16 7.03 -5.27
N GLU A 593 -12.38 6.68 -6.29
CA GLU A 593 -11.22 7.45 -6.75
C GLU A 593 -11.62 8.78 -7.35
N LEU A 594 -12.70 8.81 -8.13
CA LEU A 594 -13.23 10.04 -8.71
C LEU A 594 -13.81 10.96 -7.64
N ILE A 595 -14.36 10.40 -6.56
CA ILE A 595 -14.84 11.19 -5.42
C ILE A 595 -13.66 11.84 -4.69
N ILE A 596 -12.59 11.09 -4.45
CA ILE A 596 -11.40 11.58 -3.76
C ILE A 596 -10.65 12.60 -4.61
N ALA A 597 -10.44 12.33 -5.89
CA ALA A 597 -9.81 13.28 -6.82
C ALA A 597 -10.60 14.59 -6.93
N ARG A 598 -11.95 14.54 -6.96
CA ARG A 598 -12.80 15.73 -6.95
C ARG A 598 -12.72 16.49 -5.62
N LYS A 599 -12.72 15.79 -4.49
CA LYS A 599 -12.56 16.43 -3.17
C LYS A 599 -11.20 17.12 -3.08
N TRP A 600 -10.13 16.40 -3.38
CA TRP A 600 -8.77 16.93 -3.41
C TRP A 600 -8.67 18.18 -4.28
N SER A 601 -9.18 18.14 -5.52
CA SER A 601 -9.14 19.31 -6.41
C SER A 601 -9.89 20.54 -5.88
N ASN A 602 -10.85 20.36 -4.96
CA ASN A 602 -11.67 21.44 -4.43
C ASN A 602 -11.18 21.94 -3.07
N THR A 603 -10.75 21.03 -2.18
CA THR A 603 -10.44 21.35 -0.77
C THR A 603 -8.98 21.17 -0.41
N HIS A 604 -8.18 20.44 -1.21
CA HIS A 604 -6.82 20.00 -0.87
C HIS A 604 -6.72 19.39 0.54
N ASN A 605 -7.79 18.74 0.98
CA ASN A 605 -7.89 18.10 2.28
C ASN A 605 -8.71 16.82 2.14
N ILE A 606 -8.14 15.70 2.58
CA ILE A 606 -8.76 14.38 2.60
C ILE A 606 -8.68 13.84 4.02
N ASP A 607 -9.85 13.40 4.51
CA ASP A 607 -9.98 12.70 5.79
C ASP A 607 -9.07 11.47 5.86
N THR A 608 -8.43 11.24 7.02
CA THR A 608 -7.46 10.14 7.18
C THR A 608 -8.02 8.78 6.79
N LEU A 609 -9.28 8.47 7.13
CA LEU A 609 -9.88 7.19 6.77
C LEU A 609 -10.15 7.08 5.26
N GLN A 610 -10.52 8.19 4.61
CA GLN A 610 -10.67 8.23 3.15
C GLN A 610 -9.33 8.02 2.45
N LEU A 611 -8.25 8.59 2.97
CA LEU A 611 -6.89 8.37 2.48
C LEU A 611 -6.47 6.90 2.63
N LEU A 612 -6.66 6.31 3.82
CA LEU A 612 -6.32 4.90 4.06
C LEU A 612 -7.17 3.95 3.20
N ALA A 613 -8.46 4.25 3.01
CA ALA A 613 -9.33 3.46 2.12
C ALA A 613 -8.89 3.55 0.66
N PHE A 614 -8.45 4.72 0.21
CA PHE A 614 -7.87 4.92 -1.11
C PHE A 614 -6.60 4.09 -1.31
N LEU A 615 -5.66 4.16 -0.37
CA LEU A 615 -4.42 3.38 -0.41
C LEU A 615 -4.72 1.88 -0.48
N LYS A 616 -5.62 1.39 0.37
CA LYS A 616 -6.04 -0.02 0.38
C LYS A 616 -6.58 -0.46 -0.99
N SER A 617 -7.43 0.37 -1.61
CA SER A 617 -7.99 0.09 -2.94
C SER A 617 -6.91 0.06 -4.02
N LYS A 618 -6.01 1.04 -4.04
CA LYS A 618 -4.95 1.13 -5.04
C LYS A 618 -3.90 0.04 -4.92
N LEU A 619 -3.47 -0.29 -3.71
CA LEU A 619 -2.56 -1.40 -3.47
C LEU A 619 -3.16 -2.73 -3.94
N PHE A 620 -4.47 -2.93 -3.77
CA PHE A 620 -5.17 -4.10 -4.29
C PHE A 620 -5.21 -4.13 -5.83
N GLU A 621 -5.38 -2.98 -6.49
CA GLU A 621 -5.32 -2.89 -7.96
C GLU A 621 -3.92 -3.17 -8.52
N GLU A 622 -2.90 -2.69 -7.82
CA GLU A 622 -1.48 -2.79 -8.21
C GLU A 622 -0.86 -4.15 -7.87
N GLU A 623 -1.46 -4.96 -6.99
CA GLU A 623 -0.93 -6.25 -6.52
C GLU A 623 -0.42 -7.15 -7.67
N PRO A 624 -1.20 -7.42 -8.75
CA PRO A 624 -0.73 -8.32 -9.81
C PRO A 624 0.38 -7.72 -10.67
N ILE A 625 0.47 -6.39 -10.70
CA ILE A 625 1.52 -5.65 -11.40
C ILE A 625 2.83 -5.75 -10.62
N LEU A 626 2.75 -5.62 -9.29
CA LEU A 626 3.88 -5.79 -8.38
C LEU A 626 4.44 -7.21 -8.44
N MET A 627 3.56 -8.20 -8.59
CA MET A 627 3.89 -9.62 -8.52
C MET A 627 4.28 -10.26 -9.86
N TYR A 628 4.24 -9.50 -10.96
CA TYR A 628 4.52 -10.04 -12.30
C TYR A 628 5.98 -10.52 -12.42
N ASN A 629 6.19 -11.79 -12.79
CA ASN A 629 7.51 -12.42 -12.83
C ASN A 629 8.30 -12.05 -14.10
N TYR A 630 8.93 -10.88 -14.07
CA TYR A 630 9.78 -10.38 -15.16
C TYR A 630 11.02 -11.26 -15.42
N PHE A 631 11.63 -11.83 -14.39
CA PHE A 631 12.77 -12.74 -14.52
C PHE A 631 12.39 -14.04 -15.24
N GLY A 632 11.25 -14.62 -14.88
CA GLY A 632 10.68 -15.77 -15.57
C GLY A 632 10.36 -15.46 -17.03
N MET A 633 9.83 -14.26 -17.32
CA MET A 633 9.60 -13.81 -18.69
C MET A 633 10.90 -13.63 -19.48
N HIS A 634 11.94 -13.05 -18.88
CA HIS A 634 13.26 -12.94 -19.48
C HIS A 634 13.80 -14.33 -19.87
N LYS A 635 13.80 -15.27 -18.92
CA LYS A 635 14.23 -16.66 -19.16
C LYS A 635 13.47 -17.32 -20.33
N ARG A 636 12.14 -17.30 -20.27
CA ARG A 636 11.30 -17.92 -21.32
C ARG A 636 11.46 -17.23 -22.68
N SER A 637 11.75 -15.93 -22.68
CA SER A 637 12.03 -15.16 -23.89
C SER A 637 13.35 -15.60 -24.54
N VAL A 638 14.41 -15.73 -23.75
CA VAL A 638 15.71 -16.23 -24.22
C VAL A 638 15.59 -17.67 -24.75
N GLU A 639 14.89 -18.55 -24.03
CA GLU A 639 14.65 -19.94 -24.46
C GLU A 639 13.92 -20.00 -25.82
N LEU A 640 12.85 -19.22 -26.00
CA LEU A 640 12.12 -19.15 -27.26
C LEU A 640 12.98 -18.58 -28.40
N LEU A 641 13.77 -17.54 -28.14
CA LEU A 641 14.68 -16.95 -29.13
C LEU A 641 15.77 -17.95 -29.57
N ARG A 642 16.29 -18.77 -28.66
CA ARG A 642 17.23 -19.87 -28.98
C ARG A 642 16.58 -20.90 -29.92
N LEU A 643 15.35 -21.32 -29.63
CA LEU A 643 14.63 -22.27 -30.49
C LEU A 643 14.38 -21.71 -31.90
N ILE A 644 13.98 -20.43 -32.01
CA ILE A 644 13.79 -19.77 -33.30
C ILE A 644 15.12 -19.66 -34.05
N ARG A 645 16.19 -19.25 -33.37
CA ARG A 645 17.55 -19.20 -33.94
C ARG A 645 17.94 -20.57 -34.49
N ASP A 646 17.82 -21.63 -33.72
CA ASP A 646 18.29 -22.97 -34.10
C ASP A 646 17.51 -23.49 -35.30
N LYS A 647 16.19 -23.26 -35.33
CA LYS A 647 15.32 -23.63 -36.46
C LYS A 647 15.67 -22.87 -37.74
N GLU A 648 15.97 -21.58 -37.64
CA GLU A 648 16.12 -20.67 -38.78
C GLU A 648 17.58 -20.30 -39.10
N HIS A 649 18.55 -20.91 -38.41
CA HIS A 649 19.98 -20.55 -38.50
C HIS A 649 20.48 -20.52 -39.95
N HIS A 650 20.19 -21.56 -40.74
CA HIS A 650 20.60 -21.62 -42.14
C HIS A 650 20.02 -20.46 -42.98
N LYS A 651 18.79 -20.02 -42.69
CA LYS A 651 18.19 -18.87 -43.39
C LYS A 651 18.80 -17.55 -42.94
N PHE A 652 19.10 -17.39 -41.65
CA PHE A 652 19.82 -16.21 -41.17
C PHE A 652 21.21 -16.10 -41.80
N VAL A 653 21.95 -17.20 -41.90
CA VAL A 653 23.25 -17.23 -42.59
C VAL A 653 23.10 -16.89 -44.07
N GLN A 654 22.05 -17.39 -44.73
CA GLN A 654 21.78 -17.10 -46.14
C GLN A 654 21.46 -15.60 -46.37
N TYR A 655 20.66 -14.99 -45.50
CA TYR A 655 20.23 -13.60 -45.67
C TYR A 655 21.26 -12.57 -45.17
N PHE A 656 22.01 -12.90 -44.11
CA PHE A 656 22.81 -11.93 -43.34
C PHE A 656 24.25 -12.37 -43.08
N THR A 657 24.71 -13.48 -43.67
CA THR A 657 26.02 -14.13 -43.45
C THR A 657 26.17 -14.80 -42.08
N SER A 658 27.23 -15.60 -41.87
CA SER A 658 27.53 -16.22 -40.58
C SER A 658 27.84 -15.24 -39.45
N ALA A 659 28.11 -13.97 -39.77
CA ALA A 659 28.40 -12.91 -38.81
C ALA A 659 27.14 -12.20 -38.26
N TYR A 660 25.93 -12.66 -38.60
CA TYR A 660 24.67 -12.01 -38.20
C TYR A 660 24.48 -11.91 -36.67
N MET A 661 25.11 -12.81 -35.91
CA MET A 661 25.09 -12.83 -34.46
C MET A 661 26.48 -13.22 -33.93
N PRO A 662 27.31 -12.24 -33.57
CA PRO A 662 28.68 -12.51 -33.12
C PRO A 662 28.75 -13.16 -31.73
N ASP A 663 27.76 -12.90 -30.87
CA ASP A 663 27.61 -13.50 -29.55
C ASP A 663 26.11 -13.56 -29.18
N GLU A 664 25.80 -14.33 -28.14
CA GLU A 664 24.41 -14.53 -27.71
C GLU A 664 23.86 -13.40 -26.82
N SER A 665 24.66 -12.38 -26.45
CA SER A 665 24.27 -11.36 -25.46
C SER A 665 23.06 -10.52 -25.93
N PHE A 666 22.83 -10.45 -27.24
CA PHE A 666 21.65 -9.83 -27.84
C PHE A 666 20.96 -10.76 -28.83
N ILE A 667 20.65 -11.98 -28.39
CA ILE A 667 19.84 -12.91 -29.18
C ILE A 667 18.49 -12.31 -29.60
N SER A 668 17.97 -11.32 -28.87
CA SER A 668 16.76 -10.57 -29.22
C SER A 668 16.84 -9.91 -30.60
N ASN A 669 18.03 -9.52 -31.08
CA ASN A 669 18.20 -8.91 -32.40
C ASN A 669 17.76 -9.78 -33.58
N ILE A 670 17.63 -11.10 -33.41
CA ILE A 670 17.06 -11.95 -34.46
C ILE A 670 15.62 -11.54 -34.81
N VAL A 671 14.89 -10.92 -33.87
CA VAL A 671 13.54 -10.40 -34.11
C VAL A 671 13.57 -9.27 -35.13
N ILE A 672 14.52 -8.34 -35.03
CA ILE A 672 14.70 -7.26 -36.02
C ILE A 672 15.03 -7.85 -37.39
N LEU A 673 15.90 -8.86 -37.44
CA LEU A 673 16.23 -9.56 -38.69
C LEU A 673 15.00 -10.23 -39.32
N ILE A 674 14.15 -10.89 -38.52
CA ILE A 674 12.88 -11.46 -38.97
C ILE A 674 11.97 -10.37 -39.56
N HIS A 675 11.90 -9.21 -38.92
CA HIS A 675 11.10 -8.07 -39.39
C HIS A 675 11.63 -7.49 -40.72
N HIS A 676 12.95 -7.40 -40.90
CA HIS A 676 13.55 -7.00 -42.18
C HIS A 676 13.17 -7.98 -43.30
N VAL A 677 13.29 -9.29 -43.06
CA VAL A 677 12.91 -10.31 -44.05
C VAL A 677 11.41 -10.25 -44.35
N ALA A 678 10.56 -10.03 -43.33
CA ALA A 678 9.13 -9.91 -43.49
C ALA A 678 8.73 -8.68 -44.33
N GLN A 679 9.35 -7.53 -44.07
CA GLN A 679 9.15 -6.31 -44.86
C GLN A 679 9.60 -6.51 -46.32
N GLY A 680 10.79 -7.06 -46.54
CA GLY A 680 11.31 -7.34 -47.88
C GLY A 680 10.39 -8.30 -48.65
N SER A 681 9.94 -9.37 -47.99
CA SER A 681 8.98 -10.34 -48.58
C SER A 681 7.68 -9.64 -49.00
N ALA A 682 7.13 -8.76 -48.16
CA ALA A 682 5.91 -8.02 -48.46
C ALA A 682 6.09 -7.02 -49.61
N GLN A 683 7.26 -6.36 -49.70
CA GLN A 683 7.58 -5.44 -50.80
C GLN A 683 7.74 -6.21 -52.13
N SER A 684 8.45 -7.34 -52.13
CA SER A 684 8.59 -8.19 -53.32
C SER A 684 7.24 -8.73 -53.79
N ALA A 685 6.37 -9.17 -52.87
CA ALA A 685 5.03 -9.64 -53.22
C ALA A 685 4.17 -8.53 -53.88
N ARG A 686 4.25 -7.29 -53.38
CA ARG A 686 3.60 -6.12 -54.01
C ARG A 686 4.18 -5.81 -55.39
N ALA A 687 5.51 -5.83 -55.53
CA ALA A 687 6.19 -5.57 -56.79
C ALA A 687 5.85 -6.62 -57.87
N MET A 688 5.63 -7.87 -57.46
CA MET A 688 5.18 -8.95 -58.34
C MET A 688 3.66 -8.98 -58.60
N GLY A 689 2.90 -8.01 -58.06
CA GLY A 689 1.44 -7.93 -58.25
C GLY A 689 0.64 -9.04 -57.56
N LEU A 690 1.26 -9.77 -56.62
CA LEU A 690 0.65 -10.95 -55.98
C LEU A 690 -0.36 -10.58 -54.88
N THR A 691 -0.48 -9.31 -54.50
CA THR A 691 -1.35 -8.85 -53.39
C THR A 691 -2.84 -8.74 -53.73
N SER A 692 -3.26 -9.03 -54.96
CA SER A 692 -4.63 -8.89 -55.45
C SER A 692 -5.50 -10.16 -55.34
N GLY A 693 -4.92 -11.29 -54.92
CA GLY A 693 -5.64 -12.56 -54.72
C GLY A 693 -5.77 -12.94 -53.24
N ASN A 694 -6.86 -13.65 -52.90
CA ASN A 694 -7.18 -14.20 -51.56
C ASN A 694 -6.16 -15.24 -51.01
N VAL A 695 -4.95 -15.30 -51.56
CA VAL A 695 -3.88 -16.21 -51.14
C VAL A 695 -3.04 -15.51 -50.09
N GLY A 696 -3.01 -16.07 -48.88
CA GLY A 696 -2.24 -15.55 -47.75
C GLY A 696 -0.73 -15.57 -48.01
N LEU A 697 -0.21 -14.54 -48.66
CA LEU A 697 1.22 -14.35 -48.89
C LEU A 697 1.89 -13.88 -47.59
N GLY A 698 2.35 -14.84 -46.80
CA GLY A 698 3.12 -14.62 -45.58
C GLY A 698 4.62 -14.85 -45.80
N SER A 699 5.46 -14.16 -45.03
CA SER A 699 6.89 -14.46 -45.04
C SER A 699 7.14 -15.85 -44.44
N ARG A 700 7.93 -16.68 -45.12
CA ARG A 700 8.22 -18.07 -44.68
C ARG A 700 8.93 -18.10 -43.31
N ILE A 701 9.81 -17.13 -43.04
CA ILE A 701 10.49 -17.04 -41.75
C ILE A 701 9.53 -16.68 -40.61
N VAL A 702 8.53 -15.82 -40.87
CA VAL A 702 7.49 -15.45 -39.89
C VAL A 702 6.58 -16.64 -39.60
N THR A 703 6.21 -17.41 -40.63
CA THR A 703 5.40 -18.63 -40.46
C THR A 703 6.16 -19.68 -39.64
N SER A 704 7.42 -19.93 -39.97
CA SER A 704 8.26 -20.88 -39.22
C SER A 704 8.50 -20.44 -37.76
N ALA A 705 8.72 -19.14 -37.53
CA ALA A 705 8.79 -18.61 -36.17
C ALA A 705 7.46 -18.81 -35.41
N GLY A 706 6.32 -18.62 -36.09
CA GLY A 706 5.00 -18.89 -35.54
C GLY A 706 4.77 -20.36 -35.18
N ASP A 707 5.29 -21.31 -35.97
CA ASP A 707 5.24 -22.74 -35.65
C ASP A 707 6.04 -23.05 -34.36
N VAL A 708 7.26 -22.52 -34.25
CA VAL A 708 8.11 -22.67 -33.05
C VAL A 708 7.44 -22.06 -31.82
N MET A 709 6.88 -20.84 -31.96
CA MET A 709 6.13 -20.19 -30.88
C MET A 709 4.92 -21.03 -30.46
N ARG A 710 4.14 -21.55 -31.42
CA ARG A 710 2.96 -22.37 -31.14
C ARG A 710 3.32 -23.63 -30.35
N GLU A 711 4.42 -24.29 -30.68
CA GLU A 711 4.86 -25.49 -29.96
C GLU A 711 5.31 -25.16 -28.54
N TYR A 712 6.15 -24.13 -28.38
CA TYR A 712 6.71 -23.72 -27.10
C TYR A 712 5.64 -23.19 -26.12
N LEU A 713 4.73 -22.35 -26.61
CA LEU A 713 3.71 -21.68 -25.79
C LEU A 713 2.64 -22.63 -25.25
N LYS A 714 2.48 -23.84 -25.81
CA LYS A 714 1.59 -24.87 -25.24
C LYS A 714 1.93 -25.24 -23.80
N LYS A 715 3.22 -25.18 -23.43
CA LYS A 715 3.69 -25.50 -22.07
C LYS A 715 4.10 -24.26 -21.28
N ASN A 716 4.62 -23.24 -21.96
CA ASN A 716 5.29 -22.10 -21.33
C ASN A 716 4.58 -20.76 -21.53
N GLY A 717 3.38 -20.74 -22.13
CA GLY A 717 2.67 -19.51 -22.48
C GLY A 717 1.91 -18.81 -21.34
N ASP A 718 1.61 -19.53 -20.25
CA ASP A 718 0.76 -19.03 -19.15
C ASP A 718 1.40 -19.17 -17.76
N VAL A 719 2.73 -19.28 -17.69
CA VAL A 719 3.46 -19.55 -16.44
C VAL A 719 3.38 -18.37 -15.46
N ALA A 720 3.63 -17.14 -15.93
CA ALA A 720 3.49 -15.96 -15.06
C ALA A 720 2.01 -15.76 -14.65
N CYS A 721 1.06 -15.96 -15.57
CA CYS A 721 -0.35 -15.90 -15.24
C CYS A 721 -0.77 -16.98 -14.22
N LYS A 722 -0.21 -18.20 -14.28
CA LYS A 722 -0.39 -19.24 -13.26
C LYS A 722 0.15 -18.81 -11.91
N GLU A 723 1.37 -18.27 -11.86
CA GLU A 723 1.96 -17.73 -10.63
C GLU A 723 1.07 -16.65 -10.01
N LEU A 724 0.60 -15.70 -10.82
CA LEU A 724 -0.29 -14.65 -10.33
C LEU A 724 -1.64 -15.20 -9.84
N ARG A 725 -2.20 -16.24 -10.48
CA ARG A 725 -3.44 -16.88 -10.01
C ARG A 725 -3.29 -17.54 -8.64
N VAL A 726 -2.08 -18.00 -8.29
CA VAL A 726 -1.78 -18.64 -7.00
C VAL A 726 -1.49 -17.60 -5.93
N PHE A 727 -0.68 -16.57 -6.24
CA PHE A 727 -0.18 -15.64 -5.24
C PHE A 727 -0.98 -14.34 -5.11
N CYS A 728 -1.77 -13.94 -6.11
CA CYS A 728 -2.54 -12.69 -6.06
C CYS A 728 -4.01 -12.91 -5.66
N LYS A 729 -4.55 -11.97 -4.88
CA LYS A 729 -5.98 -11.92 -4.56
C LYS A 729 -6.77 -11.22 -5.67
N ASN A 730 -6.21 -10.17 -6.25
CA ASN A 730 -6.82 -9.48 -7.38
C ASN A 730 -6.58 -10.24 -8.70
N LYS A 731 -7.61 -10.99 -9.14
CA LYS A 731 -7.54 -11.76 -10.40
C LYS A 731 -7.94 -10.95 -11.64
N LYS A 732 -8.41 -9.70 -11.50
CA LYS A 732 -8.93 -8.88 -12.62
C LYS A 732 -7.91 -8.64 -13.75
N PRO A 733 -6.62 -8.40 -13.49
CA PRO A 733 -5.65 -8.19 -14.57
C PRO A 733 -5.39 -9.44 -15.39
N ILE A 734 -5.64 -10.63 -14.83
CA ILE A 734 -5.24 -11.96 -15.32
C ILE A 734 -6.43 -12.74 -15.91
N GLN A 735 -7.66 -12.21 -15.81
CA GLN A 735 -8.83 -12.81 -16.45
C GLN A 735 -8.77 -12.61 -17.96
N ASP A 736 -8.52 -13.71 -18.67
CA ASP A 736 -8.99 -13.90 -20.05
C ASP A 736 -10.52 -14.05 -20.03
N ASP A 737 -11.22 -13.62 -21.09
CA ASP A 737 -12.67 -13.77 -21.33
C ASP A 737 -13.18 -15.24 -21.35
N VAL A 738 -12.37 -16.21 -20.94
CA VAL A 738 -12.74 -17.63 -20.88
C VAL A 738 -13.18 -17.96 -19.46
N ALA A 739 -14.50 -18.08 -19.30
CA ALA A 739 -15.13 -18.67 -18.14
C ALA A 739 -14.45 -19.99 -17.76
N TYR A 740 -13.85 -20.05 -16.57
CA TYR A 740 -13.52 -21.32 -15.92
C TYR A 740 -13.91 -21.30 -14.44
N ASP A 741 -14.84 -22.21 -14.18
CA ASP A 741 -15.39 -22.86 -12.99
C ASP A 741 -15.55 -22.17 -11.63
N LYS A 742 -16.81 -22.19 -11.18
CA LYS A 742 -17.32 -21.81 -9.85
C LYS A 742 -17.37 -23.01 -8.89
N SER A 743 -16.33 -23.84 -8.84
CA SER A 743 -16.25 -25.00 -7.93
C SER A 743 -15.34 -24.68 -6.73
N LYS A 744 -15.93 -24.41 -5.56
CA LYS A 744 -15.19 -24.09 -4.32
C LYS A 744 -14.42 -25.28 -3.73
N SER A 745 -14.71 -26.52 -4.12
CA SER A 745 -14.06 -27.72 -3.56
C SER A 745 -12.79 -28.14 -4.32
N ASP A 746 -12.61 -27.69 -5.56
CA ASP A 746 -11.41 -28.02 -6.37
C ASP A 746 -10.25 -27.02 -6.18
N GLU A 747 -10.50 -25.85 -5.57
CA GLU A 747 -9.53 -24.76 -5.47
C GLU A 747 -8.30 -25.12 -4.59
N LEU A 748 -8.46 -25.97 -3.56
CA LEU A 748 -7.36 -26.38 -2.67
C LEU A 748 -6.42 -27.43 -3.30
N VAL A 749 -6.98 -28.45 -3.95
CA VAL A 749 -6.20 -29.48 -4.66
C VAL A 749 -5.52 -28.87 -5.88
N TYR A 750 -6.24 -27.99 -6.59
CA TYR A 750 -5.69 -27.24 -7.72
C TYR A 750 -4.62 -26.23 -7.27
N SER A 751 -4.83 -25.52 -6.15
CA SER A 751 -3.82 -24.62 -5.58
C SER A 751 -2.57 -25.38 -5.14
N TRP A 752 -2.71 -26.57 -4.56
CA TRP A 752 -1.58 -27.39 -4.11
C TRP A 752 -0.73 -27.93 -5.27
N LEU A 753 -1.36 -28.47 -6.32
CA LEU A 753 -0.66 -28.93 -7.53
C LEU A 753 0.05 -27.77 -8.23
N ASN A 754 -0.59 -26.60 -8.32
CA ASN A 754 0.07 -25.41 -8.85
C ASN A 754 1.20 -24.90 -7.94
N LEU A 755 1.11 -25.10 -6.62
CA LEU A 755 2.16 -24.71 -5.68
C LEU A 755 3.40 -25.61 -5.84
N GLU A 756 3.23 -26.91 -6.11
CA GLU A 756 4.34 -27.81 -6.44
C GLU A 756 5.01 -27.44 -7.76
N ASP A 757 4.24 -27.07 -8.78
CA ASP A 757 4.79 -26.55 -10.04
C ASP A 757 5.60 -25.27 -9.81
N ILE A 758 5.10 -24.36 -8.97
CA ILE A 758 5.74 -23.05 -8.74
C ILE A 758 6.92 -23.14 -7.78
N LEU A 759 6.86 -23.89 -6.68
CA LEU A 759 7.93 -23.95 -5.67
C LEU A 759 8.88 -25.16 -5.86
N GLY A 760 8.47 -26.15 -6.63
CA GLY A 760 9.16 -27.43 -6.77
C GLY A 760 8.99 -28.35 -5.54
N PRO A 761 9.31 -29.64 -5.67
CA PRO A 761 9.06 -30.64 -4.63
C PRO A 761 9.83 -30.35 -3.33
N LYS A 762 11.04 -29.78 -3.42
CA LYS A 762 11.83 -29.38 -2.25
C LYS A 762 11.22 -28.19 -1.50
N GLY A 763 10.67 -27.21 -2.22
CA GLY A 763 10.00 -26.06 -1.63
C GLY A 763 8.73 -26.45 -0.88
N VAL A 764 7.94 -27.32 -1.50
CA VAL A 764 6.73 -27.89 -0.88
C VAL A 764 7.07 -28.74 0.35
N ALA A 765 8.10 -29.60 0.27
CA ALA A 765 8.56 -30.39 1.41
C ALA A 765 9.07 -29.51 2.56
N SER A 766 9.79 -28.42 2.27
CA SER A 766 10.23 -27.44 3.28
C SER A 766 9.04 -26.78 3.99
N ILE A 767 7.98 -26.43 3.24
CA ILE A 767 6.75 -25.88 3.82
C ILE A 767 6.08 -26.88 4.75
N MET A 768 5.95 -28.14 4.31
CA MET A 768 5.28 -29.21 5.07
C MET A 768 6.03 -29.64 6.32
N THR A 769 7.37 -29.67 6.26
CA THR A 769 8.21 -30.20 7.33
C THR A 769 8.76 -29.11 8.26
N GLY A 770 8.74 -27.85 7.84
CA GLY A 770 9.40 -26.74 8.54
C GLY A 770 10.92 -26.78 8.45
N ILE A 771 11.48 -27.75 7.71
CA ILE A 771 12.92 -27.95 7.55
C ILE A 771 13.42 -27.07 6.39
N PRO A 772 14.46 -26.23 6.59
CA PRO A 772 15.06 -25.43 5.52
C PRO A 772 15.47 -26.29 4.32
N ILE A 773 15.36 -25.73 3.11
CA ILE A 773 15.87 -26.39 1.91
C ILE A 773 17.40 -26.48 2.04
N ALA A 774 17.93 -27.71 2.00
CA ALA A 774 19.35 -28.01 2.06
C ALA A 774 20.07 -27.69 0.74
#